data_AF-A0A955KMA1-F1
#
_entry.id   AF-A0A955KMA1-F1
#
_cell.length_a   1.000
_cell.length_b   1.000
_cell.length_c   1.000
_cell.angle_alpha   90.00
_cell.angle_beta   90.00
_cell.angle_gamma   90.00
#
_symmetry.space_group_name_H-M   'P 1'
#
loop_
_entity.id
_entity.type
_entity.pdbx_description
1 polymer ?
#
loop_
_entity_poly.entity_id
_entity_poly.type
_entity_poly.pdbx_seq_one_letter_code
_entity_poly.pdbx_strand_id
1 'polypeptide(L)'
;MTERYSTFTLKIKALSNLSTIETYTNAPIWSVRGSQELNATGSGTFQFYASQLDLLGDIQTNIGQVVTIYATDAVASSTKMDLATFIIKKIETATDTGVSIVTVSGPGLTDQLRNTNAGDSAIDNGSGGVSTTDITDIMAFASAGWTLTNATATAAGTYHASKGDTVLSLLNAAAQQSGEIFRLTSYVDPSSKGLYWTASPDSSGVTLRMPTSYNQYDGSTTVGKLYSLRREFDFEPVLTRIRPYGAGVGDGRLDITGISSANTGADPAWLDTTFASNLMVNATLEASLGYVIEQDVDFSWIQASDPTNATQLATAATAVWKTGKNLLEQNDSERKFYTAVCNVAANLRPGQNVTIVYAEYEGGSTGGSATINDNLALTILGVENTFEGGERITTLKLGDKPLPQPTAAGWVADVAEKTQATTRKTDVGTSPGSVSTGRTINTTQPLRIDGGAAADLSANRTLTVNGLTTVGSANQVPGTNAAGTAWEYKTVTAGTGITVGHTAGAITITNSSPGSALAGLAYVTIGNTSSLSAERALTAGDGLDLTDGGANGTVTLAVDVTDILGDGLTESSNDIVLGTPSTLTVSTTNGVTTSSHTHAITTSSNPGAAAAILASTSAGYLTLVRFQANGAAGTARDFALQTAGVDRWLMRANNTAESGSNAGSDFQLIARSDAGAALVTAMQVTRATGYVNFPGTAVQATALGIGIGPSVPIHIYSATEEMIRLDSPSGGPFLTMYSGGSRQAYFRSNAGNIIIASEQGGILLRTGTGGSSSQVVSIDSAGDVALTGSLTISTNGNQGDRFLMTNSNVSGGILFYDFNQADRDGGSTGALEMGFYRDANNITEIRLSKETFEVIVRDGGTYTFPLTVDGTRVIMEELVGKTSDPGNPGELYHTSGTVKVSL
;
A
#
# COMPACT_ATOMS: atom_id res chain seq x y z
N MET A 1 -5.67 11.66 22.22
CA MET A 1 -4.98 12.78 21.55
C MET A 1 -5.11 13.98 22.46
N THR A 2 -4.09 14.84 22.58
CA THR A 2 -4.20 16.06 23.39
C THR A 2 -4.93 17.10 22.57
N GLU A 3 -6.11 17.54 23.00
CA GLU A 3 -6.88 18.57 22.29
C GLU A 3 -6.06 19.86 22.21
N ARG A 4 -5.58 20.22 21.00
CA ARG A 4 -4.75 21.41 20.79
C ARG A 4 -5.57 22.71 20.83
N TYR A 5 -6.87 22.60 20.62
CA TYR A 5 -7.82 23.71 20.52
C TYR A 5 -9.06 23.40 21.35
N SER A 6 -9.09 23.86 22.60
CA SER A 6 -10.16 23.57 23.57
C SER A 6 -11.19 24.71 23.72
N THR A 7 -11.00 25.84 23.03
CA THR A 7 -11.82 27.04 23.22
C THR A 7 -12.16 27.75 21.90
N PHE A 8 -13.46 27.90 21.62
CA PHE A 8 -13.97 28.74 20.55
C PHE A 8 -14.26 30.16 21.06
N THR A 9 -14.03 31.16 20.22
CA THR A 9 -14.64 32.49 20.39
C THR A 9 -15.66 32.72 19.29
N LEU A 10 -16.92 32.93 19.69
CA LEU A 10 -17.99 33.38 18.81
C LEU A 10 -18.23 34.87 19.06
N LYS A 11 -18.35 35.65 17.99
CA LYS A 11 -18.76 37.06 18.03
C LYS A 11 -19.96 37.29 17.15
N ILE A 12 -20.93 38.04 17.67
CA ILE A 12 -22.00 38.64 16.88
C ILE A 12 -21.56 40.07 16.57
N LYS A 13 -21.66 40.51 15.32
CA LYS A 13 -21.17 41.81 14.81
C LYS A 13 -22.22 42.49 13.97
N ALA A 14 -22.33 43.81 14.11
CA ALA A 14 -23.26 44.61 13.31
C ALA A 14 -22.88 44.58 11.82
N LEU A 15 -23.82 44.23 10.93
CA LEU A 15 -23.60 44.11 9.48
C LEU A 15 -23.23 45.46 8.81
N SER A 16 -23.56 46.58 9.45
CA SER A 16 -23.25 47.92 8.94
C SER A 16 -21.75 48.22 8.95
N ASN A 17 -21.06 47.95 10.06
CA ASN A 17 -19.69 48.42 10.35
C ASN A 17 -18.75 47.34 10.93
N LEU A 18 -19.24 46.10 11.13
CA LEU A 18 -18.57 44.99 11.81
C LEU A 18 -18.10 45.26 13.25
N SER A 19 -18.72 46.22 13.95
CA SER A 19 -18.51 46.37 15.40
C SER A 19 -19.14 45.20 16.15
N THR A 20 -18.39 44.61 17.08
CA THR A 20 -18.88 43.56 17.98
C THR A 20 -20.10 44.05 18.77
N ILE A 21 -21.17 43.26 18.70
CA ILE A 21 -22.37 43.39 19.53
C ILE A 21 -22.16 42.51 20.77
N GLU A 22 -21.95 41.20 20.57
CA GLU A 22 -21.73 40.23 21.65
C GLU A 22 -20.49 39.38 21.44
N THR A 23 -19.91 38.86 22.53
CA THR A 23 -18.74 37.96 22.50
C THR A 23 -18.87 36.81 23.49
N TYR A 24 -18.92 35.60 22.94
CA TYR A 24 -18.91 34.34 23.69
C TYR A 24 -17.49 33.76 23.67
N THR A 25 -16.77 33.92 24.78
CA THR A 25 -15.49 33.25 25.01
C THR A 25 -15.77 31.85 25.56
N ASN A 26 -15.13 30.82 24.99
CA ASN A 26 -15.43 29.40 25.24
C ASN A 26 -16.87 29.05 24.82
N ALA A 27 -17.28 29.51 23.62
CA ALA A 27 -18.62 29.29 23.10
C ALA A 27 -18.96 27.77 23.04
N PRO A 28 -20.15 27.34 23.52
CA PRO A 28 -20.54 25.92 23.63
C PRO A 28 -20.99 25.33 22.29
N ILE A 29 -20.10 25.41 21.30
CA ILE A 29 -20.32 24.98 19.91
C ILE A 29 -20.08 23.47 19.81
N TRP A 30 -21.05 22.75 19.24
CA TRP A 30 -20.96 21.32 18.90
C TRP A 30 -20.16 21.12 17.60
N SER A 31 -20.53 21.84 16.54
CA SER A 31 -19.84 21.82 15.25
C SER A 31 -19.87 23.19 14.59
N VAL A 32 -18.90 23.46 13.73
CA VAL A 32 -18.86 24.65 12.88
C VAL A 32 -18.28 24.28 11.52
N ARG A 33 -18.88 24.85 10.47
CA ARG A 33 -18.45 24.76 9.07
C ARG A 33 -18.56 26.14 8.44
N GLY A 34 -17.52 26.58 7.75
CA GLY A 34 -17.54 27.85 7.02
C GLY A 34 -16.76 27.77 5.73
N SER A 35 -17.40 28.13 4.62
CA SER A 35 -16.84 28.15 3.28
C SER A 35 -16.58 29.57 2.77
N GLN A 36 -15.48 29.71 2.04
CA GLN A 36 -15.15 30.85 1.18
C GLN A 36 -15.02 30.33 -0.24
N GLU A 37 -15.48 31.10 -1.23
CA GLU A 37 -15.42 30.72 -2.65
C GLU A 37 -14.84 31.90 -3.45
N LEU A 38 -14.04 31.61 -4.48
CA LEU A 38 -13.44 32.60 -5.38
C LEU A 38 -14.52 33.21 -6.29
N ASN A 39 -14.55 34.53 -6.44
CA ASN A 39 -15.54 35.26 -7.25
C ASN A 39 -17.02 34.94 -6.90
N ALA A 40 -17.28 34.51 -5.65
CA ALA A 40 -18.59 34.00 -5.27
C ALA A 40 -18.95 34.27 -3.79
N THR A 41 -20.14 33.81 -3.41
CA THR A 41 -20.64 33.88 -2.05
C THR A 41 -20.41 32.56 -1.34
N GLY A 42 -19.49 32.54 -0.38
CA GLY A 42 -19.33 31.43 0.56
C GLY A 42 -20.51 31.31 1.53
N SER A 43 -20.44 30.42 2.50
CA SER A 43 -21.52 30.18 3.47
C SER A 43 -20.96 29.80 4.85
N GLY A 44 -21.80 29.79 5.87
CA GLY A 44 -21.40 29.25 7.16
C GLY A 44 -22.56 28.68 7.94
N THR A 45 -22.22 27.77 8.84
CA THR A 45 -23.13 27.18 9.81
C THR A 45 -22.40 26.77 11.08
N PHE A 46 -23.09 26.84 12.22
CA PHE A 46 -22.65 26.21 13.46
C PHE A 46 -23.85 25.61 14.20
N GLN A 47 -23.54 24.65 15.04
CA GLN A 47 -24.51 23.93 15.86
C GLN A 47 -24.16 24.05 17.34
N PHE A 48 -25.19 24.13 18.19
CA PHE A 48 -25.04 24.14 19.64
C PHE A 48 -26.29 23.54 20.31
N TYR A 49 -26.17 23.17 21.59
CA TYR A 49 -27.30 22.63 22.33
C TYR A 49 -28.37 23.69 22.62
N ALA A 50 -29.65 23.36 22.43
CA ALA A 50 -30.77 24.24 22.75
C ALA A 50 -30.89 24.59 24.25
N SER A 51 -30.14 23.93 25.13
CA SER A 51 -30.00 24.28 26.55
C SER A 51 -29.19 25.56 26.80
N GLN A 52 -28.47 26.08 25.79
CA GLN A 52 -27.70 27.32 25.89
C GLN A 52 -28.60 28.52 25.58
N LEU A 53 -29.48 28.84 26.54
CA LEU A 53 -30.57 29.81 26.35
C LEU A 53 -30.07 31.23 26.03
N ASP A 54 -28.97 31.67 26.65
CA ASP A 54 -28.42 33.01 26.42
C ASP A 54 -27.95 33.18 24.96
N LEU A 55 -27.12 32.25 24.48
CA LEU A 55 -26.65 32.22 23.09
C LEU A 55 -27.81 32.09 22.09
N LEU A 56 -28.84 31.31 22.42
CA LEU A 56 -30.03 31.18 21.58
C LEU A 56 -30.81 32.51 21.50
N GLY A 57 -31.02 33.19 22.62
CA GLY A 57 -31.71 34.48 22.68
C GLY A 57 -30.98 35.58 21.90
N ASP A 58 -29.66 35.65 22.04
CA ASP A 58 -28.84 36.62 21.31
C ASP A 58 -28.85 36.38 19.81
N ILE A 59 -28.71 35.12 19.36
CA ILE A 59 -28.74 34.77 17.93
C ILE A 59 -30.13 35.04 17.33
N GLN A 60 -31.22 34.73 18.05
CA GLN A 60 -32.58 35.04 17.61
C GLN A 60 -32.86 36.55 17.52
N THR A 61 -32.29 37.34 18.44
CA THR A 61 -32.43 38.81 18.44
C THR A 61 -31.58 39.48 17.35
N ASN A 62 -30.49 38.83 16.92
CA ASN A 62 -29.53 39.36 15.95
C ASN A 62 -29.60 38.70 14.56
N ILE A 63 -30.76 38.19 14.14
CA ILE A 63 -30.96 37.72 12.75
C ILE A 63 -30.63 38.85 11.77
N GLY A 64 -29.89 38.54 10.70
CA GLY A 64 -29.37 39.51 9.73
C GLY A 64 -28.05 40.18 10.14
N GLN A 65 -27.53 39.94 11.36
CA GLN A 65 -26.18 40.35 11.76
C GLN A 65 -25.13 39.32 11.34
N VAL A 66 -23.85 39.69 11.47
CA VAL A 66 -22.71 38.82 11.12
C VAL A 66 -22.29 38.01 12.35
N VAL A 67 -22.09 36.71 12.16
CA VAL A 67 -21.38 35.84 13.12
C VAL A 67 -19.97 35.60 12.61
N THR A 68 -18.99 35.66 13.51
CA THR A 68 -17.63 35.18 13.28
C THR A 68 -17.24 34.20 14.39
N ILE A 69 -16.73 33.03 14.00
CA ILE A 69 -16.29 31.96 14.89
C ILE A 69 -14.84 31.61 14.53
N TYR A 70 -13.95 31.72 15.53
CA TYR A 70 -12.55 31.33 15.41
C TYR A 70 -12.08 30.58 16.66
N ALA A 71 -11.09 29.71 16.48
CA ALA A 71 -10.34 29.11 17.58
C ALA A 71 -9.01 29.87 17.78
N THR A 72 -8.45 29.79 18.98
CA THR A 72 -7.10 30.32 19.27
C THR A 72 -6.18 29.15 19.64
N ASP A 73 -4.96 29.11 19.12
CA ASP A 73 -4.00 28.05 19.46
C ASP A 73 -3.57 28.16 20.94
N ALA A 74 -3.75 27.07 21.70
CA ALA A 74 -3.36 27.01 23.10
C ALA A 74 -1.83 27.07 23.31
N VAL A 75 -1.04 26.77 22.27
CA VAL A 75 0.43 26.75 22.28
C VAL A 75 1.02 28.04 21.66
N ALA A 76 0.33 28.64 20.69
CA ALA A 76 0.75 29.87 20.00
C ALA A 76 -0.29 30.99 20.17
N SER A 77 -0.22 31.66 21.33
CA SER A 77 -1.26 32.54 21.92
C SER A 77 -1.59 33.86 21.19
N SER A 78 -1.45 33.92 19.87
CA SER A 78 -1.74 35.08 19.03
C SER A 78 -2.36 34.74 17.66
N THR A 79 -2.29 33.48 17.21
CA THR A 79 -2.82 33.09 15.88
C THR A 79 -4.26 32.63 16.00
N LYS A 80 -5.19 33.42 15.43
CA LYS A 80 -6.59 33.04 15.28
C LYS A 80 -6.72 32.08 14.09
N MET A 81 -7.18 30.86 14.34
CA MET A 81 -7.58 29.94 13.28
C MET A 81 -9.04 30.18 12.96
N ASP A 82 -9.30 30.55 11.71
CA ASP A 82 -10.66 30.85 11.28
C ASP A 82 -11.46 29.59 10.97
N LEU A 83 -12.75 29.65 11.28
CA LEU A 83 -13.70 28.54 11.10
C LEU A 83 -14.90 28.99 10.27
N ALA A 84 -15.64 30.01 10.70
CA ALA A 84 -16.80 30.51 9.94
C ALA A 84 -17.07 32.00 10.16
N THR A 85 -17.33 32.73 9.07
CA THR A 85 -17.79 34.12 9.11
C THR A 85 -18.92 34.34 8.10
N PHE A 86 -20.15 34.54 8.59
CA PHE A 86 -21.36 34.56 7.75
C PHE A 86 -22.49 35.41 8.36
N ILE A 87 -23.50 35.76 7.56
CA ILE A 87 -24.69 36.52 7.96
C ILE A 87 -25.76 35.54 8.46
N ILE A 88 -26.32 35.74 9.67
CA ILE A 88 -27.42 34.91 10.18
C ILE A 88 -28.64 35.10 9.27
N LYS A 89 -29.08 34.03 8.59
CA LYS A 89 -30.31 34.03 7.77
C LYS A 89 -31.31 32.96 8.19
N LYS A 90 -30.85 31.83 8.72
CA LYS A 90 -31.68 30.67 9.07
C LYS A 90 -31.29 30.14 10.44
N ILE A 91 -32.30 29.79 11.24
CA ILE A 91 -32.15 29.10 12.53
C ILE A 91 -33.12 27.92 12.49
N GLU A 92 -32.62 26.72 12.76
CA GLU A 92 -33.40 25.48 12.78
C GLU A 92 -33.12 24.74 14.08
N THR A 93 -34.17 24.26 14.74
CA THR A 93 -34.04 23.40 15.93
C THR A 93 -34.47 22.00 15.56
N ALA A 94 -33.56 21.04 15.68
CA ALA A 94 -33.84 19.62 15.53
C ALA A 94 -33.80 18.95 16.91
N THR A 95 -34.74 18.06 17.18
CA THR A 95 -34.79 17.27 18.41
C THR A 95 -34.77 15.79 18.05
N ASP A 96 -33.75 15.07 18.51
CA ASP A 96 -33.64 13.62 18.35
C ASP A 96 -33.14 12.97 19.64
N THR A 97 -33.68 11.80 19.98
CA THR A 97 -33.39 11.01 21.22
C THR A 97 -33.37 11.80 22.54
N GLY A 98 -34.03 12.95 22.61
CA GLY A 98 -34.10 13.82 23.81
C GLY A 98 -33.01 14.90 23.87
N VAL A 99 -32.10 14.96 22.90
CA VAL A 99 -31.17 16.08 22.71
C VAL A 99 -31.75 17.02 21.66
N SER A 100 -31.77 18.32 21.95
CA SER A 100 -32.17 19.35 20.98
C SER A 100 -30.96 20.16 20.56
N ILE A 101 -30.71 20.20 19.25
CA ILE A 101 -29.59 20.92 18.62
C ILE A 101 -30.17 22.07 17.80
N VAL A 102 -29.63 23.27 18.01
CA VAL A 102 -29.91 24.45 17.20
C VAL A 102 -28.82 24.54 16.14
N THR A 103 -29.22 24.59 14.88
CA THR A 103 -28.38 24.86 13.71
C THR A 103 -28.63 26.29 13.25
N VAL A 104 -27.58 27.10 13.18
CA VAL A 104 -27.62 28.45 12.64
C VAL A 104 -26.88 28.44 11.32
N SER A 105 -27.41 29.08 10.28
CA SER A 105 -26.77 29.13 8.97
C SER A 105 -27.07 30.39 8.16
N GLY A 106 -26.25 30.65 7.15
CA GLY A 106 -26.45 31.69 6.15
C GLY A 106 -25.24 31.94 5.26
N PRO A 107 -25.32 32.91 4.35
CA PRO A 107 -24.29 33.19 3.37
C PRO A 107 -23.17 34.09 3.94
N GLY A 108 -21.99 34.06 3.32
CA GLY A 108 -20.84 34.88 3.67
C GLY A 108 -21.08 36.39 3.41
N LEU A 109 -20.17 37.25 3.91
CA LEU A 109 -20.33 38.71 3.82
C LEU A 109 -20.52 39.23 2.39
N THR A 110 -19.93 38.58 1.37
CA THR A 110 -20.10 38.97 -0.04
C THR A 110 -21.54 38.91 -0.53
N ASP A 111 -22.46 38.21 0.17
CA ASP A 111 -23.89 38.29 -0.10
C ASP A 111 -24.45 39.72 0.03
N GLN A 112 -23.85 40.57 0.86
CA GLN A 112 -24.30 41.96 0.97
C GLN A 112 -24.18 42.71 -0.37
N LEU A 113 -23.23 42.33 -1.23
CA LEU A 113 -23.07 42.88 -2.59
C LEU A 113 -24.14 42.39 -3.57
N ARG A 114 -24.90 41.33 -3.22
CA ARG A 114 -26.09 40.89 -3.95
C ARG A 114 -27.33 41.73 -3.59
N ASN A 115 -27.32 42.38 -2.43
CA ASN A 115 -28.48 43.10 -1.89
C ASN A 115 -28.56 44.58 -2.35
N THR A 116 -27.58 45.08 -3.10
CA THR A 116 -27.64 46.39 -3.77
C THR A 116 -27.45 46.24 -5.28
N ASN A 117 -28.07 47.12 -6.05
CA ASN A 117 -27.99 47.16 -7.51
C ASN A 117 -27.42 48.50 -8.00
N ALA A 118 -26.88 48.51 -9.22
CA ALA A 118 -26.37 49.72 -9.86
C ALA A 118 -27.43 50.52 -10.64
N GLY A 119 -28.67 50.01 -10.69
CA GLY A 119 -29.76 50.62 -11.48
C GLY A 119 -29.49 50.53 -12.99
N ASP A 120 -29.98 51.52 -13.75
CA ASP A 120 -29.72 51.67 -15.19
C ASP A 120 -28.48 52.57 -15.43
N SER A 121 -27.33 52.20 -14.86
CA SER A 121 -26.08 52.97 -14.94
C SER A 121 -25.10 52.39 -15.96
N ALA A 122 -24.37 53.26 -16.67
CA ALA A 122 -23.19 52.87 -17.43
C ALA A 122 -21.94 53.00 -16.54
N ILE A 123 -21.11 51.97 -16.54
CA ILE A 123 -19.78 51.94 -15.91
C ILE A 123 -18.79 51.98 -17.08
N ASP A 124 -18.40 53.20 -17.41
CA ASP A 124 -17.62 53.56 -18.59
C ASP A 124 -16.70 54.75 -18.26
N ASN A 125 -15.88 55.20 -19.21
CA ASN A 125 -15.02 56.37 -19.05
C ASN A 125 -15.77 57.74 -19.19
N GLY A 126 -17.09 57.77 -19.00
CA GLY A 126 -17.96 58.92 -19.25
C GLY A 126 -18.17 59.26 -20.73
N SER A 127 -17.58 58.48 -21.66
CA SER A 127 -17.65 58.69 -23.12
C SER A 127 -18.02 57.41 -23.88
N GLY A 128 -18.51 56.37 -23.21
CA GLY A 128 -18.84 55.09 -23.84
C GLY A 128 -17.67 54.13 -24.09
N GLY A 129 -16.48 54.40 -23.54
CA GLY A 129 -15.31 53.50 -23.56
C GLY A 129 -15.08 52.79 -22.22
N VAL A 130 -14.15 51.83 -22.17
CA VAL A 130 -13.82 51.08 -20.93
C VAL A 130 -13.42 52.02 -19.78
N SER A 131 -13.93 51.76 -18.57
CA SER A 131 -13.53 52.52 -17.38
C SER A 131 -12.17 52.04 -16.86
N THR A 132 -11.29 52.98 -16.53
CA THR A 132 -10.01 52.72 -15.83
C THR A 132 -10.16 52.80 -14.30
N THR A 133 -11.38 52.94 -13.81
CA THR A 133 -11.78 52.93 -12.38
C THR A 133 -12.91 51.95 -12.12
N ASP A 134 -13.21 51.06 -13.07
CA ASP A 134 -14.34 50.13 -13.12
C ASP A 134 -14.69 49.45 -11.78
N ILE A 135 -13.73 48.84 -11.08
CA ILE A 135 -14.00 48.18 -9.80
C ILE A 135 -14.37 49.18 -8.69
N THR A 136 -13.79 50.38 -8.69
CA THR A 136 -14.20 51.48 -7.79
C THR A 136 -15.60 51.99 -8.12
N ASP A 137 -15.91 52.13 -9.41
CA ASP A 137 -17.21 52.59 -9.90
C ASP A 137 -18.32 51.57 -9.58
N ILE A 138 -18.06 50.28 -9.76
CA ILE A 138 -18.95 49.17 -9.32
C ILE A 138 -19.16 49.22 -7.80
N MET A 139 -18.07 49.35 -7.03
CA MET A 139 -18.14 49.35 -5.56
C MET A 139 -18.75 50.61 -4.96
N ALA A 140 -18.89 51.70 -5.72
CA ALA A 140 -19.64 52.88 -5.29
C ALA A 140 -21.15 52.59 -5.07
N PHE A 141 -21.69 51.56 -5.74
CA PHE A 141 -23.05 51.06 -5.55
C PHE A 141 -23.17 50.02 -4.41
N ALA A 142 -22.06 49.63 -3.77
CA ALA A 142 -22.09 48.76 -2.60
C ALA A 142 -22.67 49.50 -1.38
N SER A 143 -23.27 48.75 -0.44
CA SER A 143 -23.69 49.32 0.84
C SER A 143 -22.52 50.00 1.59
N ALA A 144 -22.79 51.05 2.37
CA ALA A 144 -21.74 51.78 3.07
C ALA A 144 -20.83 50.87 3.93
N GLY A 145 -19.54 51.18 3.96
CA GLY A 145 -18.53 50.48 4.77
C GLY A 145 -17.79 49.33 4.07
N TRP A 146 -17.96 49.14 2.77
CA TRP A 146 -17.06 48.31 1.96
C TRP A 146 -15.77 49.05 1.59
N THR A 147 -14.66 48.32 1.49
CA THR A 147 -13.34 48.86 1.10
C THR A 147 -12.69 47.98 0.04
N LEU A 148 -11.92 48.59 -0.88
CA LEU A 148 -11.11 47.88 -1.87
C LEU A 148 -9.66 47.74 -1.40
N THR A 149 -9.01 46.64 -1.75
CA THR A 149 -7.62 46.31 -1.41
C THR A 149 -6.89 45.76 -2.63
N ASN A 150 -5.59 46.03 -2.72
CA ASN A 150 -4.65 45.61 -3.78
C ASN A 150 -4.85 46.31 -5.14
N ALA A 151 -6.03 46.23 -5.75
CA ALA A 151 -6.36 46.96 -6.97
C ALA A 151 -7.70 47.70 -6.84
N THR A 152 -7.81 48.84 -7.52
CA THR A 152 -9.01 49.71 -7.56
C THR A 152 -9.70 49.70 -8.93
N ALA A 153 -9.12 49.01 -9.91
CA ALA A 153 -9.60 48.83 -11.26
C ALA A 153 -8.98 47.55 -11.87
N THR A 154 -9.55 47.04 -12.95
CA THR A 154 -8.91 46.00 -13.78
C THR A 154 -7.76 46.60 -14.61
N ALA A 155 -6.77 45.78 -14.95
CA ALA A 155 -5.54 46.21 -15.62
C ALA A 155 -5.78 46.74 -17.05
N ALA A 156 -6.85 46.29 -17.71
CA ALA A 156 -7.17 46.64 -19.11
C ALA A 156 -8.50 47.41 -19.27
N GLY A 157 -9.18 47.72 -18.16
CA GLY A 157 -10.51 48.34 -18.11
C GLY A 157 -11.64 47.44 -18.65
N THR A 158 -12.75 47.42 -17.92
CA THR A 158 -14.00 46.76 -18.30
C THR A 158 -15.08 47.79 -18.69
N TYR A 159 -16.19 47.29 -19.25
CA TYR A 159 -17.32 48.13 -19.65
C TYR A 159 -18.62 47.40 -19.32
N HIS A 160 -19.46 48.03 -18.51
CA HIS A 160 -20.74 47.45 -18.09
C HIS A 160 -21.87 48.46 -18.25
N ALA A 161 -22.94 48.07 -18.95
CA ALA A 161 -24.21 48.76 -18.89
C ALA A 161 -25.14 47.97 -17.96
N SER A 162 -25.13 48.33 -16.69
CA SER A 162 -26.01 47.70 -15.69
C SER A 162 -27.47 47.99 -16.04
N LYS A 163 -28.32 46.95 -15.99
CA LYS A 163 -29.78 47.06 -16.18
C LYS A 163 -30.52 46.51 -14.97
N GLY A 164 -30.20 47.09 -13.80
CA GLY A 164 -30.64 46.60 -12.50
C GLY A 164 -29.78 45.49 -11.90
N ASP A 165 -28.62 45.18 -12.51
CA ASP A 165 -27.65 44.20 -12.02
C ASP A 165 -27.20 44.49 -10.59
N THR A 166 -27.01 43.42 -9.81
CA THR A 166 -26.43 43.51 -8.46
C THR A 166 -24.94 43.83 -8.53
N VAL A 167 -24.40 44.44 -7.47
CA VAL A 167 -22.95 44.75 -7.40
C VAL A 167 -22.11 43.48 -7.53
N LEU A 168 -22.55 42.37 -6.93
CA LEU A 168 -21.89 41.07 -7.08
C LEU A 168 -21.94 40.54 -8.53
N SER A 169 -23.05 40.74 -9.25
CA SER A 169 -23.16 40.39 -10.68
C SER A 169 -22.15 41.18 -11.52
N LEU A 170 -22.03 42.48 -11.27
CA LEU A 170 -21.10 43.37 -11.97
C LEU A 170 -19.63 43.06 -11.67
N LEU A 171 -19.29 42.71 -10.42
CA LEU A 171 -17.94 42.22 -10.08
C LEU A 171 -17.61 40.91 -10.80
N ASN A 172 -18.58 39.99 -10.93
CA ASN A 172 -18.40 38.74 -11.68
C ASN A 172 -18.27 38.99 -13.19
N ALA A 173 -19.06 39.91 -13.74
CA ALA A 173 -18.94 40.37 -15.12
C ALA A 173 -17.56 41.00 -15.40
N ALA A 174 -17.08 41.85 -14.49
CA ALA A 174 -15.75 42.46 -14.59
C ALA A 174 -14.64 41.40 -14.53
N ALA A 175 -14.76 40.42 -13.62
CA ALA A 175 -13.83 39.29 -13.51
C ALA A 175 -13.82 38.44 -14.79
N GLN A 176 -14.99 38.16 -15.39
CA GLN A 176 -15.11 37.46 -16.67
C GLN A 176 -14.46 38.23 -17.82
N GLN A 177 -14.75 39.51 -17.97
CA GLN A 177 -14.24 40.35 -19.06
C GLN A 177 -12.72 40.60 -18.96
N SER A 178 -12.17 40.64 -17.74
CA SER A 178 -10.74 40.92 -17.51
C SER A 178 -9.88 39.67 -17.32
N GLY A 179 -10.46 38.54 -16.91
CA GLY A 179 -9.73 37.34 -16.49
C GLY A 179 -9.18 37.42 -15.06
N GLU A 180 -9.49 38.50 -14.34
CA GLU A 180 -9.00 38.77 -12.99
C GLU A 180 -9.90 38.15 -11.90
N ILE A 181 -9.44 38.17 -10.65
CA ILE A 181 -10.10 37.45 -9.53
C ILE A 181 -10.24 38.32 -8.28
N PHE A 182 -11.27 38.02 -7.48
CA PHE A 182 -11.55 38.69 -6.22
C PHE A 182 -12.03 37.77 -5.09
N ARG A 183 -11.78 38.21 -3.86
CA ARG A 183 -12.17 37.53 -2.61
C ARG A 183 -12.33 38.53 -1.46
N LEU A 184 -12.71 38.08 -0.28
CA LEU A 184 -12.68 38.91 0.95
C LEU A 184 -11.23 39.21 1.38
N THR A 185 -10.96 40.44 1.81
CA THR A 185 -9.63 40.86 2.32
C THR A 185 -9.27 40.18 3.63
N SER A 186 -10.26 39.91 4.50
CA SER A 186 -10.10 39.06 5.68
C SER A 186 -11.39 38.30 5.95
N TYR A 187 -11.27 36.99 6.16
CA TYR A 187 -12.33 36.14 6.68
C TYR A 187 -12.31 36.12 8.22
N VAL A 188 -11.11 36.30 8.81
CA VAL A 188 -10.85 36.10 10.24
C VAL A 188 -11.19 37.33 11.05
N ASP A 189 -12.16 37.21 11.96
CA ASP A 189 -12.64 38.27 12.87
C ASP A 189 -12.66 39.68 12.23
N PRO A 190 -13.27 39.85 11.04
CA PRO A 190 -13.02 41.00 10.19
C PRO A 190 -13.45 42.29 10.85
N SER A 191 -12.60 43.31 10.78
CA SER A 191 -12.83 44.66 11.32
C SER A 191 -13.39 45.64 10.30
N SER A 192 -13.44 45.26 9.01
CA SER A 192 -14.02 46.02 7.91
C SER A 192 -14.47 45.07 6.79
N LYS A 193 -15.39 45.53 5.94
CA LYS A 193 -15.90 44.74 4.80
C LYS A 193 -14.96 44.94 3.60
N GLY A 194 -13.81 44.28 3.63
CA GLY A 194 -12.80 44.40 2.58
C GLY A 194 -13.04 43.43 1.42
N LEU A 195 -12.99 43.95 0.19
CA LEU A 195 -12.83 43.17 -1.04
C LEU A 195 -11.38 43.31 -1.54
N TYR A 196 -10.76 42.20 -1.87
CA TYR A 196 -9.40 42.12 -2.40
C TYR A 196 -9.48 41.70 -3.88
N TRP A 197 -9.00 42.56 -4.77
CA TRP A 197 -9.00 42.35 -6.22
C TRP A 197 -7.57 42.16 -6.74
N THR A 198 -7.32 41.19 -7.62
CA THR A 198 -5.99 40.92 -8.18
C THR A 198 -6.06 40.34 -9.60
N ALA A 199 -5.12 40.76 -10.45
CA ALA A 199 -5.00 40.26 -11.81
C ALA A 199 -4.37 38.85 -11.91
N SER A 200 -3.79 38.34 -10.84
CA SER A 200 -3.23 36.98 -10.78
C SER A 200 -3.29 36.39 -9.36
N PRO A 201 -3.32 35.05 -9.22
CA PRO A 201 -3.27 34.39 -7.92
C PRO A 201 -2.03 34.77 -7.09
N ASP A 202 -2.22 35.07 -5.80
CA ASP A 202 -1.13 35.33 -4.86
C ASP A 202 -0.57 34.04 -4.24
N SER A 203 0.64 34.05 -3.69
CA SER A 203 1.17 32.84 -3.04
C SER A 203 0.62 32.68 -1.62
N SER A 204 0.13 31.48 -1.28
CA SER A 204 -0.16 31.13 0.12
C SER A 204 1.12 30.94 0.96
N GLY A 205 2.25 30.64 0.33
CA GLY A 205 3.48 30.19 1.00
C GLY A 205 3.36 28.81 1.67
N VAL A 206 2.29 28.06 1.41
CA VAL A 206 2.01 26.76 2.03
C VAL A 206 2.27 25.61 1.07
N THR A 207 2.94 24.58 1.58
CA THR A 207 3.09 23.27 0.94
C THR A 207 2.28 22.23 1.72
N LEU A 208 1.26 21.63 1.12
CA LEU A 208 0.52 20.52 1.70
C LEU A 208 1.18 19.19 1.33
N ARG A 209 1.60 18.40 2.31
CA ARG A 209 2.30 17.13 2.09
C ARG A 209 1.49 15.95 2.59
N MET A 210 1.35 14.89 1.78
CA MET A 210 0.84 13.60 2.28
C MET A 210 1.84 13.05 3.31
N PRO A 211 1.40 12.72 4.54
CA PRO A 211 2.30 12.28 5.59
C PRO A 211 2.77 10.84 5.35
N THR A 212 4.06 10.58 5.54
CA THR A 212 4.62 9.21 5.46
C THR A 212 4.30 8.35 6.69
N SER A 213 3.65 8.93 7.70
CA SER A 213 3.12 8.21 8.87
C SER A 213 1.95 8.94 9.51
N TYR A 214 0.97 8.20 10.04
CA TYR A 214 -0.30 8.72 10.57
C TYR A 214 -0.15 9.86 11.60
N ASN A 215 0.91 9.81 12.42
CA ASN A 215 1.16 10.74 13.52
C ASN A 215 2.07 11.94 13.19
N GLN A 216 2.44 12.18 11.92
CA GLN A 216 3.09 13.45 11.58
C GLN A 216 2.09 14.60 11.77
N TYR A 217 2.38 15.45 12.76
CA TYR A 217 1.87 16.81 12.86
C TYR A 217 3.04 17.74 12.59
N ASP A 218 2.98 18.46 11.48
CA ASP A 218 3.75 19.67 11.33
C ASP A 218 2.83 20.85 11.66
N GLY A 219 3.04 21.47 12.83
CA GLY A 219 2.27 22.62 13.29
C GLY A 219 2.64 23.93 12.59
N SER A 220 3.24 23.83 11.40
CA SER A 220 3.81 24.91 10.62
C SER A 220 2.75 25.78 9.94
N THR A 221 3.12 27.04 9.72
CA THR A 221 2.38 28.00 8.89
C THR A 221 2.79 27.95 7.42
N THR A 222 3.81 27.16 7.05
CA THR A 222 4.29 26.98 5.67
C THR A 222 4.19 25.53 5.18
N VAL A 223 3.93 24.57 6.07
CA VAL A 223 3.73 23.17 5.72
C VAL A 223 2.47 22.66 6.40
N GLY A 224 1.59 22.03 5.62
CA GLY A 224 0.35 21.42 6.10
C GLY A 224 0.30 19.92 5.85
N LYS A 225 -0.46 19.21 6.68
CA LYS A 225 -0.73 17.78 6.53
C LYS A 225 -1.89 17.57 5.56
N LEU A 226 -1.67 16.81 4.50
CA LEU A 226 -2.71 16.41 3.54
C LEU A 226 -3.24 15.02 3.92
N TYR A 227 -4.52 14.94 4.31
CA TYR A 227 -5.17 13.66 4.64
C TYR A 227 -5.65 12.92 3.39
N SER A 228 -6.22 13.66 2.43
CA SER A 228 -6.64 13.11 1.14
C SER A 228 -6.54 14.15 0.04
N LEU A 229 -6.24 13.68 -1.18
CA LEU A 229 -6.35 14.44 -2.41
C LEU A 229 -7.24 13.62 -3.34
N ARG A 230 -8.42 14.14 -3.66
CA ARG A 230 -9.28 13.60 -4.72
C ARG A 230 -9.06 14.45 -5.97
N ARG A 231 -8.68 13.83 -7.08
CA ARG A 231 -8.70 14.49 -8.39
C ARG A 231 -10.07 14.27 -9.02
N GLU A 232 -10.62 15.33 -9.57
CA GLU A 232 -11.94 15.37 -10.19
C GLU A 232 -11.76 15.88 -11.62
N PHE A 233 -12.15 15.05 -12.58
CA PHE A 233 -12.20 15.44 -13.98
C PHE A 233 -13.59 16.01 -14.21
N ASP A 234 -13.67 17.31 -14.45
CA ASP A 234 -14.86 17.92 -15.01
C ASP A 234 -14.58 18.12 -16.49
N PHE A 235 -15.37 17.46 -17.34
CA PHE A 235 -15.18 17.48 -18.80
C PHE A 235 -15.83 18.72 -19.40
N GLU A 236 -15.55 19.89 -18.82
CA GLU A 236 -15.84 21.16 -19.48
C GLU A 236 -15.10 21.16 -20.83
N PRO A 237 -15.80 21.51 -21.92
CA PRO A 237 -15.28 21.28 -23.26
C PRO A 237 -14.00 22.06 -23.48
N VAL A 238 -12.96 21.38 -23.96
CA VAL A 238 -11.77 22.04 -24.49
C VAL A 238 -12.22 22.80 -25.74
N LEU A 239 -12.30 24.12 -25.66
CA LEU A 239 -12.87 24.95 -26.73
C LEU A 239 -11.79 25.34 -27.72
N THR A 240 -11.92 24.86 -28.96
CA THR A 240 -11.03 25.27 -30.05
C THR A 240 -11.59 26.44 -30.83
N ARG A 241 -12.92 26.61 -30.87
CA ARG A 241 -13.62 27.76 -31.46
C ARG A 241 -14.77 28.23 -30.62
N ILE A 242 -15.03 29.53 -30.68
CA ILE A 242 -16.29 30.10 -30.20
C ILE A 242 -16.89 31.10 -31.20
N ARG A 243 -18.22 31.22 -31.15
CA ARG A 243 -18.96 32.37 -31.68
C ARG A 243 -19.50 33.17 -30.50
N PRO A 244 -18.82 34.25 -30.09
CA PRO A 244 -19.19 34.99 -28.90
C PRO A 244 -20.30 36.00 -29.22
N TYR A 245 -21.36 36.00 -28.41
CA TYR A 245 -22.49 36.90 -28.58
C TYR A 245 -22.79 37.65 -27.29
N GLY A 246 -23.15 38.92 -27.39
CA GLY A 246 -23.66 39.72 -26.28
C GLY A 246 -25.20 39.67 -26.17
N ALA A 247 -25.77 40.71 -25.57
CA ALA A 247 -27.20 40.90 -25.45
C ALA A 247 -27.90 41.06 -26.82
N GLY A 248 -29.19 40.71 -26.85
CA GLY A 248 -30.05 40.76 -28.03
C GLY A 248 -30.51 39.37 -28.48
N VAL A 249 -31.34 39.33 -29.52
CA VAL A 249 -31.93 38.11 -30.08
C VAL A 249 -31.95 38.17 -31.61
N GLY A 250 -31.73 37.03 -32.28
CA GLY A 250 -31.68 36.93 -33.74
C GLY A 250 -30.59 37.83 -34.36
N ASP A 251 -30.84 38.32 -35.57
CA ASP A 251 -29.88 39.12 -36.36
C ASP A 251 -29.53 40.49 -35.73
N GLY A 252 -30.27 40.92 -34.69
CA GLY A 252 -30.01 42.15 -33.94
C GLY A 252 -29.15 41.95 -32.69
N ARG A 253 -28.50 40.79 -32.55
CA ARG A 253 -27.66 40.44 -31.40
C ARG A 253 -26.30 41.11 -31.48
N LEU A 254 -25.81 41.61 -30.34
CA LEU A 254 -24.45 42.15 -30.25
C LEU A 254 -23.43 41.03 -30.52
N ASP A 255 -22.46 41.27 -31.39
CA ASP A 255 -21.41 40.32 -31.75
C ASP A 255 -20.08 41.07 -32.05
N ILE A 256 -19.04 40.36 -32.48
CA ILE A 256 -17.73 40.99 -32.77
C ILE A 256 -17.63 41.59 -34.18
N THR A 257 -18.65 41.47 -35.04
CA THR A 257 -18.59 41.96 -36.44
C THR A 257 -18.49 43.49 -36.50
N GLY A 258 -18.99 44.19 -35.49
CA GLY A 258 -18.93 45.65 -35.34
C GLY A 258 -17.55 46.19 -34.90
N ILE A 259 -16.55 45.34 -34.68
CA ILE A 259 -15.21 45.75 -34.23
C ILE A 259 -14.30 46.01 -35.44
N SER A 260 -13.57 47.13 -35.42
CA SER A 260 -12.41 47.32 -36.28
C SER A 260 -11.16 46.71 -35.63
N SER A 261 -10.29 46.10 -36.43
CA SER A 261 -9.04 45.46 -35.96
C SER A 261 -8.03 46.42 -35.31
N ALA A 262 -8.32 47.72 -35.27
CA ALA A 262 -7.55 48.73 -34.54
C ALA A 262 -7.93 48.81 -33.05
N ASN A 263 -9.10 48.31 -32.64
CA ASN A 263 -9.66 48.53 -31.30
C ASN A 263 -9.35 47.40 -30.29
N THR A 264 -8.97 46.21 -30.76
CA THR A 264 -8.69 45.02 -29.91
C THR A 264 -7.22 44.88 -29.51
N GLY A 265 -6.31 45.56 -30.22
CA GLY A 265 -4.90 45.18 -30.27
C GLY A 265 -4.66 44.05 -31.26
N ALA A 266 -3.40 43.62 -31.40
CA ALA A 266 -3.06 42.45 -32.21
C ALA A 266 -3.43 41.16 -31.47
N ASP A 267 -4.02 40.20 -32.18
CA ASP A 267 -4.34 38.88 -31.64
C ASP A 267 -3.05 38.19 -31.10
N PRO A 268 -3.13 37.48 -29.96
CA PRO A 268 -2.06 36.59 -29.53
C PRO A 268 -1.75 35.55 -30.60
N ALA A 269 -0.50 35.08 -30.69
CA ALA A 269 -0.08 34.12 -31.73
C ALA A 269 -0.81 32.75 -31.73
N TRP A 270 -1.64 32.47 -30.71
CA TRP A 270 -2.51 31.29 -30.64
C TRP A 270 -3.94 31.54 -31.15
N LEU A 271 -4.36 32.80 -31.28
CA LEU A 271 -5.72 33.21 -31.63
C LEU A 271 -5.77 33.69 -33.09
N ASP A 272 -6.83 33.29 -33.80
CA ASP A 272 -7.23 33.83 -35.10
C ASP A 272 -8.69 34.32 -35.01
N THR A 273 -8.89 35.64 -35.00
CA THR A 273 -10.23 36.26 -34.98
C THR A 273 -10.71 36.61 -36.39
N THR A 274 -11.71 35.89 -36.88
CA THR A 274 -12.44 36.23 -38.12
C THR A 274 -13.67 37.09 -37.78
N PHE A 275 -13.45 38.40 -37.62
CA PHE A 275 -14.50 39.37 -37.24
C PHE A 275 -15.74 39.31 -38.14
N ALA A 276 -15.58 39.19 -39.46
CA ALA A 276 -16.67 39.18 -40.43
C ALA A 276 -17.60 37.95 -40.37
N SER A 277 -17.30 36.95 -39.54
CA SER A 277 -18.11 35.73 -39.36
C SER A 277 -18.41 35.41 -37.89
N ASN A 278 -18.19 36.39 -37.00
CA ASN A 278 -18.27 36.25 -35.54
C ASN A 278 -17.57 34.98 -35.03
N LEU A 279 -16.31 34.76 -35.42
CA LEU A 279 -15.58 33.53 -35.12
C LEU A 279 -14.22 33.85 -34.49
N MET A 280 -13.91 33.15 -33.41
CA MET A 280 -12.60 33.14 -32.74
C MET A 280 -12.07 31.71 -32.70
N VAL A 281 -10.84 31.49 -33.15
CA VAL A 281 -10.22 30.16 -33.29
C VAL A 281 -8.90 30.09 -32.54
N ASN A 282 -8.71 29.08 -31.69
CA ASN A 282 -7.40 28.74 -31.12
C ASN A 282 -6.62 27.86 -32.11
N ALA A 283 -6.02 28.49 -33.13
CA ALA A 283 -5.40 27.81 -34.26
C ALA A 283 -4.25 26.87 -33.85
N THR A 284 -3.51 27.21 -32.80
CA THR A 284 -2.45 26.36 -32.23
C THR A 284 -3.01 25.09 -31.61
N LEU A 285 -4.12 25.21 -30.87
CA LEU A 285 -4.77 24.07 -30.23
C LEU A 285 -5.45 23.15 -31.26
N GLU A 286 -6.08 23.69 -32.29
CA GLU A 286 -6.64 22.87 -33.39
C GLU A 286 -5.57 22.07 -34.13
N ALA A 287 -4.42 22.69 -34.40
CA ALA A 287 -3.28 22.00 -35.00
C ALA A 287 -2.70 20.91 -34.08
N SER A 288 -2.80 21.07 -32.76
CA SER A 288 -2.32 20.10 -31.76
C SER A 288 -3.29 18.95 -31.51
N LEU A 289 -4.60 19.19 -31.52
CA LEU A 289 -5.63 18.18 -31.28
C LEU A 289 -6.04 17.44 -32.55
N GLY A 290 -5.99 18.09 -33.71
CA GLY A 290 -6.41 17.51 -35.00
C GLY A 290 -7.92 17.45 -35.21
N TYR A 291 -8.72 17.98 -34.28
CA TYR A 291 -10.17 18.08 -34.36
C TYR A 291 -10.67 19.44 -33.84
N VAL A 292 -11.94 19.76 -34.13
CA VAL A 292 -12.57 21.05 -33.81
C VAL A 292 -13.65 20.85 -32.76
N ILE A 293 -13.68 21.69 -31.74
CA ILE A 293 -14.79 21.84 -30.79
C ILE A 293 -15.23 23.31 -30.85
N GLU A 294 -16.38 23.55 -31.48
CA GLU A 294 -16.97 24.87 -31.71
C GLU A 294 -18.22 25.05 -30.84
N GLN A 295 -18.34 26.19 -30.15
CA GLN A 295 -19.48 26.54 -29.32
C GLN A 295 -19.97 27.98 -29.56
N ASP A 296 -21.28 28.16 -29.70
CA ASP A 296 -21.92 29.48 -29.61
C ASP A 296 -22.02 29.87 -28.12
N VAL A 297 -21.47 31.04 -27.76
CA VAL A 297 -21.32 31.45 -26.35
C VAL A 297 -22.03 32.77 -26.08
N ASP A 298 -22.86 32.76 -25.04
CA ASP A 298 -23.81 33.82 -24.74
C ASP A 298 -23.38 34.66 -23.52
N PHE A 299 -22.75 35.80 -23.77
CA PHE A 299 -22.44 36.84 -22.78
C PHE A 299 -23.58 37.87 -22.71
N SER A 300 -24.80 37.42 -22.43
CA SER A 300 -26.02 38.25 -22.46
C SER A 300 -26.03 39.46 -21.51
N TRP A 301 -25.08 39.53 -20.57
CA TRP A 301 -24.84 40.65 -19.66
C TRP A 301 -24.00 41.78 -20.30
N ILE A 302 -23.35 41.53 -21.45
CA ILE A 302 -22.63 42.54 -22.23
C ILE A 302 -23.61 43.21 -23.19
N GLN A 303 -23.85 44.50 -23.00
CA GLN A 303 -24.73 45.31 -23.83
C GLN A 303 -24.23 46.76 -23.90
N ALA A 304 -24.59 47.49 -24.97
CA ALA A 304 -24.42 48.93 -25.00
C ALA A 304 -25.47 49.63 -24.11
N SER A 305 -25.06 50.65 -23.37
CA SER A 305 -25.97 51.43 -22.52
C SER A 305 -27.04 52.18 -23.33
N ASP A 306 -26.65 52.74 -24.48
CA ASP A 306 -27.52 53.21 -25.56
C ASP A 306 -27.22 52.40 -26.85
N PRO A 307 -28.14 51.52 -27.30
CA PRO A 307 -27.95 50.72 -28.52
C PRO A 307 -28.04 51.53 -29.82
N THR A 308 -28.27 52.85 -29.76
CA THR A 308 -28.18 53.75 -30.92
C THR A 308 -26.82 54.45 -31.04
N ASN A 309 -25.96 54.34 -30.01
CA ASN A 309 -24.65 54.97 -29.98
C ASN A 309 -23.55 54.04 -30.54
N ALA A 310 -23.05 54.36 -31.74
CA ALA A 310 -22.03 53.56 -32.43
C ALA A 310 -20.74 53.35 -31.62
N THR A 311 -20.32 54.33 -30.80
CA THR A 311 -19.12 54.18 -29.94
C THR A 311 -19.36 53.17 -28.84
N GLN A 312 -20.52 53.21 -28.19
CA GLN A 312 -20.88 52.26 -27.12
C GLN A 312 -21.11 50.84 -27.66
N LEU A 313 -21.70 50.70 -28.85
CA LEU A 313 -21.78 49.42 -29.56
C LEU A 313 -20.40 48.83 -29.84
N ALA A 314 -19.45 49.64 -30.35
CA ALA A 314 -18.08 49.18 -30.61
C ALA A 314 -17.33 48.78 -29.33
N THR A 315 -17.51 49.52 -28.22
CA THR A 315 -16.95 49.16 -26.91
C THR A 315 -17.58 47.88 -26.37
N ALA A 316 -18.90 47.73 -26.46
CA ALA A 316 -19.61 46.53 -26.02
C ALA A 316 -19.21 45.30 -26.85
N ALA A 317 -19.05 45.42 -28.17
CA ALA A 317 -18.50 44.37 -29.02
C ALA A 317 -17.05 44.02 -28.64
N THR A 318 -16.22 45.03 -28.34
CA THR A 318 -14.84 44.81 -27.84
C THR A 318 -14.84 44.09 -26.48
N ALA A 319 -15.85 44.32 -25.63
CA ALA A 319 -16.05 43.57 -24.39
C ALA A 319 -16.44 42.11 -24.66
N VAL A 320 -17.34 41.84 -25.62
CA VAL A 320 -17.67 40.47 -26.09
C VAL A 320 -16.41 39.74 -26.57
N TRP A 321 -15.56 40.38 -27.37
CA TRP A 321 -14.29 39.80 -27.83
C TRP A 321 -13.30 39.53 -26.69
N LYS A 322 -13.10 40.48 -25.75
CA LYS A 322 -12.22 40.27 -24.57
C LYS A 322 -12.68 39.07 -23.74
N THR A 323 -13.99 38.98 -23.44
CA THR A 323 -14.56 37.87 -22.66
C THR A 323 -14.45 36.54 -23.40
N GLY A 324 -14.70 36.54 -24.72
CA GLY A 324 -14.51 35.38 -25.58
C GLY A 324 -13.06 34.89 -25.63
N LYS A 325 -12.10 35.81 -25.78
CA LYS A 325 -10.66 35.51 -25.71
C LYS A 325 -10.31 34.84 -24.37
N ASN A 326 -10.72 35.44 -23.25
CA ASN A 326 -10.44 34.90 -21.92
C ASN A 326 -11.06 33.51 -21.73
N LEU A 327 -12.24 33.25 -22.31
CA LEU A 327 -12.87 31.93 -22.27
C LEU A 327 -12.11 30.88 -23.08
N LEU A 328 -11.60 31.21 -24.27
CA LEU A 328 -10.72 30.31 -25.04
C LEU A 328 -9.41 30.04 -24.31
N GLU A 329 -8.77 31.08 -23.77
CA GLU A 329 -7.52 30.97 -22.98
C GLU A 329 -7.73 30.14 -21.69
N GLN A 330 -8.94 30.17 -21.12
CA GLN A 330 -9.32 29.37 -19.96
C GLN A 330 -9.66 27.90 -20.27
N ASN A 331 -9.97 27.56 -21.53
CA ASN A 331 -10.37 26.22 -21.96
C ASN A 331 -9.43 25.64 -23.02
N ASP A 332 -8.18 26.10 -23.05
CA ASP A 332 -7.12 25.65 -23.98
C ASP A 332 -6.55 24.25 -23.66
N SER A 333 -6.98 23.66 -22.54
CA SER A 333 -6.73 22.27 -22.15
C SER A 333 -7.81 21.82 -21.17
N GLU A 334 -7.94 20.50 -20.97
CA GLU A 334 -8.71 19.92 -19.86
C GLU A 334 -8.42 20.66 -18.55
N ARG A 335 -9.49 21.06 -17.85
CA ARG A 335 -9.43 21.63 -16.50
C ARG A 335 -9.37 20.50 -15.49
N LYS A 336 -8.48 20.61 -14.50
CA LYS A 336 -8.32 19.57 -13.47
C LYS A 336 -8.66 20.16 -12.12
N PHE A 337 -9.78 19.71 -11.57
CA PHE A 337 -10.21 20.06 -10.23
C PHE A 337 -9.64 19.06 -9.22
N TYR A 338 -9.36 19.53 -8.01
CA TYR A 338 -8.92 18.68 -6.92
C TYR A 338 -9.59 19.10 -5.62
N THR A 339 -10.10 18.13 -4.87
CA THR A 339 -10.58 18.31 -3.51
C THR A 339 -9.51 17.81 -2.55
N ALA A 340 -8.86 18.73 -1.82
CA ALA A 340 -7.78 18.44 -0.89
C ALA A 340 -8.25 18.61 0.56
N VAL A 341 -8.28 17.54 1.35
CA VAL A 341 -8.63 17.60 2.79
C VAL A 341 -7.33 17.64 3.59
N CYS A 342 -7.11 18.72 4.34
CA CYS A 342 -5.84 18.99 5.02
C CYS A 342 -6.02 19.59 6.42
N ASN A 343 -4.94 19.63 7.20
CA ASN A 343 -4.80 20.41 8.43
C ASN A 343 -3.49 21.22 8.34
N VAL A 344 -3.60 22.54 8.48
CA VAL A 344 -2.49 23.49 8.44
C VAL A 344 -2.80 24.65 9.38
N ALA A 345 -1.79 25.25 10.02
CA ALA A 345 -2.00 26.37 10.95
C ALA A 345 -2.29 27.71 10.23
N ALA A 346 -1.90 27.84 8.95
CA ALA A 346 -2.14 29.03 8.14
C ALA A 346 -3.61 29.20 7.75
N ASN A 347 -4.07 30.45 7.62
CA ASN A 347 -5.41 30.76 7.11
C ASN A 347 -5.36 30.93 5.59
N LEU A 348 -5.58 29.83 4.87
CA LEU A 348 -5.67 29.78 3.40
C LEU A 348 -6.89 30.56 2.87
N ARG A 349 -6.78 31.09 1.66
CA ARG A 349 -7.79 31.96 1.03
C ARG A 349 -8.03 31.56 -0.44
N PRO A 350 -9.26 31.66 -0.97
CA PRO A 350 -9.50 31.51 -2.40
C PRO A 350 -8.67 32.53 -3.22
N GLY A 351 -8.19 32.13 -4.38
CA GLY A 351 -7.29 32.91 -5.24
C GLY A 351 -5.81 32.84 -4.83
N GLN A 352 -5.44 32.05 -3.82
CA GLN A 352 -4.03 31.77 -3.53
C GLN A 352 -3.54 30.52 -4.26
N ASN A 353 -2.27 30.48 -4.65
CA ASN A 353 -1.59 29.27 -5.07
C ASN A 353 -1.05 28.49 -3.85
N VAL A 354 -1.24 27.18 -3.85
CA VAL A 354 -0.74 26.22 -2.85
C VAL A 354 0.04 25.11 -3.56
N THR A 355 1.16 24.68 -2.98
CA THR A 355 1.94 23.55 -3.52
C THR A 355 1.47 22.25 -2.87
N ILE A 356 1.09 21.27 -3.68
CA ILE A 356 0.74 19.93 -3.22
C ILE A 356 1.92 18.99 -3.48
N VAL A 357 2.34 18.28 -2.42
CA VAL A 357 3.33 17.21 -2.46
C VAL A 357 2.64 15.91 -2.07
N TYR A 358 2.59 14.98 -3.02
CA TYR A 358 1.91 13.71 -2.84
C TYR A 358 2.62 12.62 -3.64
N ALA A 359 2.42 11.38 -3.20
CA ALA A 359 2.84 10.20 -3.94
C ALA A 359 1.71 9.79 -4.86
N GLU A 360 1.91 9.87 -6.18
CA GLU A 360 1.11 9.09 -7.11
C GLU A 360 1.64 7.65 -7.11
N TYR A 361 0.76 6.71 -6.80
CA TYR A 361 1.02 5.28 -6.98
C TYR A 361 0.49 4.87 -8.35
N GLU A 362 1.38 4.76 -9.33
CA GLU A 362 1.06 4.02 -10.55
C GLU A 362 0.89 2.54 -10.21
N GLY A 363 -0.32 2.02 -10.44
CA GLY A 363 -0.72 0.66 -10.09
C GLY A 363 -1.37 0.55 -8.71
N GLY A 364 -2.58 -0.01 -8.70
CA GLY A 364 -3.33 -0.23 -7.46
C GLY A 364 -2.63 -1.22 -6.51
N SER A 365 -2.39 -0.77 -5.29
CA SER A 365 -1.93 -1.54 -4.11
C SER A 365 -0.52 -2.19 -4.15
N THR A 366 0.33 -1.76 -3.21
CA THR A 366 1.49 -2.52 -2.69
C THR A 366 2.52 -3.02 -3.71
N GLY A 367 3.18 -2.08 -4.41
CA GLY A 367 4.41 -2.40 -5.17
C GLY A 367 4.90 -1.31 -6.12
N GLY A 368 4.00 -0.44 -6.59
CA GLY A 368 4.35 0.69 -7.44
C GLY A 368 5.39 1.60 -6.81
N SER A 369 6.38 2.03 -7.60
CA SER A 369 7.29 3.10 -7.19
C SER A 369 6.47 4.37 -7.09
N ALA A 370 6.29 4.87 -5.87
CA ALA A 370 5.61 6.14 -5.63
C ALA A 370 6.37 7.28 -6.32
N THR A 371 5.81 7.83 -7.40
CA THR A 371 6.31 9.07 -7.98
C THR A 371 5.88 10.19 -7.05
N ILE A 372 6.85 10.74 -6.29
CA ILE A 372 6.61 11.93 -5.47
C ILE A 372 6.52 13.12 -6.42
N ASN A 373 5.30 13.57 -6.69
CA ASN A 373 5.06 14.83 -7.38
C ASN A 373 5.31 15.97 -6.38
N ASP A 374 6.57 16.38 -6.26
CA ASP A 374 7.04 17.36 -5.27
C ASP A 374 6.63 18.82 -5.57
N ASN A 375 5.87 19.09 -6.63
CA ASN A 375 5.56 20.46 -7.05
C ASN A 375 4.25 20.64 -7.86
N LEU A 376 3.14 20.00 -7.45
CA LEU A 376 1.83 20.29 -8.06
C LEU A 376 1.29 21.62 -7.49
N ALA A 377 1.58 22.73 -8.17
CA ALA A 377 1.05 24.05 -7.81
C ALA A 377 -0.38 24.21 -8.33
N LEU A 378 -1.33 24.50 -7.43
CA LEU A 378 -2.75 24.68 -7.77
C LEU A 378 -3.29 25.98 -7.16
N THR A 379 -4.21 26.63 -7.86
CA THR A 379 -4.96 27.78 -7.33
C THR A 379 -6.11 27.28 -6.46
N ILE A 380 -6.25 27.84 -5.26
CA ILE A 380 -7.36 27.61 -4.36
C ILE A 380 -8.61 28.29 -4.92
N LEU A 381 -9.63 27.52 -5.23
CA LEU A 381 -10.91 27.98 -5.77
C LEU A 381 -11.95 28.17 -4.66
N GLY A 382 -11.86 27.36 -3.61
CA GLY A 382 -12.70 27.46 -2.42
C GLY A 382 -12.01 26.88 -1.19
N VAL A 383 -12.37 27.40 -0.02
CA VAL A 383 -11.83 26.99 1.29
C VAL A 383 -13.00 26.73 2.23
N GLU A 384 -13.24 25.47 2.59
CA GLU A 384 -14.17 25.10 3.65
C GLU A 384 -13.39 24.67 4.89
N ASN A 385 -13.59 25.36 6.01
CA ASN A 385 -13.09 24.96 7.31
C ASN A 385 -14.19 24.28 8.10
N THR A 386 -13.92 23.07 8.58
CA THR A 386 -14.74 22.35 9.56
C THR A 386 -13.94 22.15 10.84
N PHE A 387 -14.63 21.96 11.96
CA PHE A 387 -13.99 21.56 13.22
C PHE A 387 -14.62 20.28 13.74
N GLU A 388 -13.82 19.22 13.79
CA GLU A 388 -14.23 17.88 14.21
C GLU A 388 -13.09 17.26 15.05
N GLY A 389 -13.43 16.51 16.11
CA GLY A 389 -12.45 15.75 16.90
C GLY A 389 -11.38 16.56 17.64
N GLY A 390 -11.54 17.89 17.79
CA GLY A 390 -10.56 18.77 18.45
C GLY A 390 -9.58 19.46 17.49
N GLU A 391 -9.78 19.34 16.18
CA GLU A 391 -8.91 19.93 15.15
C GLU A 391 -9.70 20.64 14.04
N ARG A 392 -9.04 21.61 13.38
CA ARG A 392 -9.55 22.21 12.14
C ARG A 392 -9.19 21.32 10.96
N ILE A 393 -10.20 20.80 10.28
CA ILE A 393 -10.06 20.18 8.96
C ILE A 393 -10.41 21.23 7.92
N THR A 394 -9.47 21.52 7.02
CA THR A 394 -9.65 22.44 5.90
C THR A 394 -9.79 21.62 4.61
N THR A 395 -10.96 21.68 3.98
CA THR A 395 -11.21 21.14 2.65
C THR A 395 -11.03 22.25 1.63
N LEU A 396 -10.09 22.08 0.71
CA LEU A 396 -9.82 23.01 -0.38
C LEU A 396 -10.40 22.47 -1.67
N LYS A 397 -11.16 23.30 -2.38
CA LYS A 397 -11.37 23.13 -3.83
C LYS A 397 -10.21 23.79 -4.52
N LEU A 398 -9.51 23.06 -5.38
CA LEU A 398 -8.31 23.50 -6.09
C LEU A 398 -8.52 23.31 -7.59
N GLY A 399 -7.85 24.13 -8.40
CA GLY A 399 -7.77 23.95 -9.85
C GLY A 399 -6.36 24.22 -10.37
N ASP A 400 -6.02 23.60 -11.49
CA ASP A 400 -4.84 23.98 -12.28
C ASP A 400 -5.03 25.34 -13.00
N LYS A 401 -6.28 25.77 -13.18
CA LYS A 401 -6.68 27.08 -13.69
C LYS A 401 -7.72 27.75 -12.75
N PRO A 402 -7.85 29.09 -12.75
CA PRO A 402 -8.94 29.79 -12.07
C PRO A 402 -10.31 29.31 -12.55
N LEU A 403 -11.32 29.31 -11.67
CA LEU A 403 -12.68 28.81 -11.94
C LEU A 403 -13.24 29.38 -13.25
N PRO A 404 -13.86 28.54 -14.11
CA PRO A 404 -14.80 29.05 -15.09
C PRO A 404 -15.93 29.72 -14.30
N GLN A 405 -16.13 31.00 -14.57
CA GLN A 405 -17.20 31.73 -13.90
C GLN A 405 -18.53 31.27 -14.47
N PRO A 406 -19.55 30.99 -13.63
CA PRO A 406 -20.80 30.46 -14.11
C PRO A 406 -21.42 31.42 -15.13
N THR A 407 -21.70 30.91 -16.33
CA THR A 407 -22.67 31.54 -17.22
C THR A 407 -24.01 31.63 -16.49
N ALA A 408 -24.75 32.72 -16.68
CA ALA A 408 -25.84 33.13 -15.78
C ALA A 408 -27.13 32.27 -15.86
N ALA A 409 -27.04 31.02 -16.33
CA ALA A 409 -28.17 30.12 -16.56
C ALA A 409 -28.80 29.54 -15.27
N GLY A 410 -28.11 29.62 -14.12
CA GLY A 410 -28.51 28.90 -12.91
C GLY A 410 -29.59 29.55 -12.02
N TRP A 411 -30.05 30.79 -12.29
CA TRP A 411 -30.77 31.60 -11.29
C TRP A 411 -32.00 32.39 -11.78
N VAL A 412 -32.67 31.95 -12.85
CA VAL A 412 -33.92 32.59 -13.36
C VAL A 412 -35.10 31.63 -13.34
N ALA A 413 -35.47 31.13 -12.15
CA ALA A 413 -36.64 30.27 -11.94
C ALA A 413 -37.60 30.73 -10.82
N ASP A 414 -37.22 31.68 -9.94
CA ASP A 414 -37.97 32.01 -8.70
C ASP A 414 -38.64 33.41 -8.70
N VAL A 415 -38.60 34.15 -9.82
CA VAL A 415 -39.12 35.55 -9.90
C VAL A 415 -40.32 35.71 -10.85
N ALA A 416 -40.67 34.68 -11.63
CA ALA A 416 -41.75 34.76 -12.62
C ALA A 416 -43.18 34.65 -12.05
N GLU A 417 -43.36 34.23 -10.79
CA GLU A 417 -44.68 33.86 -10.25
C GLU A 417 -45.33 34.89 -9.29
N LYS A 418 -44.93 36.18 -9.35
CA LYS A 418 -45.43 37.21 -8.41
C LYS A 418 -46.03 38.48 -9.04
N THR A 419 -46.42 38.45 -10.32
CA THR A 419 -46.97 39.64 -11.02
C THR A 419 -48.28 39.39 -11.78
N GLN A 420 -49.18 38.54 -11.26
CA GLN A 420 -50.60 38.50 -11.67
C GLN A 420 -51.56 38.38 -10.47
N ALA A 421 -51.54 39.37 -9.57
CA ALA A 421 -52.43 39.39 -8.39
C ALA A 421 -53.05 40.77 -8.09
N THR A 422 -53.23 41.64 -9.09
CA THR A 422 -53.91 42.94 -8.92
C THR A 422 -54.85 43.26 -10.08
N THR A 423 -56.15 43.02 -9.90
CA THR A 423 -57.24 44.02 -9.99
C THR A 423 -58.59 43.32 -9.83
N ARG A 424 -59.29 43.55 -8.70
CA ARG A 424 -60.64 43.03 -8.44
C ARG A 424 -61.56 44.15 -7.95
N LYS A 425 -62.32 44.75 -8.88
CA LYS A 425 -63.57 45.55 -8.76
C LYS A 425 -63.75 46.30 -10.10
N THR A 426 -64.95 46.56 -10.63
CA THR A 426 -66.26 46.62 -9.96
C THR A 426 -67.39 46.31 -10.97
N ASP A 427 -68.30 45.39 -10.62
CA ASP A 427 -69.65 45.39 -11.20
C ASP A 427 -70.50 46.40 -10.45
N VAL A 428 -71.20 47.29 -11.16
CA VAL A 428 -72.28 48.13 -10.58
C VAL A 428 -73.41 48.26 -11.59
N GLY A 429 -74.60 47.78 -11.21
CA GLY A 429 -75.82 48.00 -11.97
C GLY A 429 -77.08 47.74 -11.15
N THR A 430 -77.62 48.78 -10.51
CA THR A 430 -79.05 48.89 -10.13
C THR A 430 -79.49 50.35 -10.06
N SER A 431 -80.64 50.66 -10.67
CA SER A 431 -81.39 51.94 -10.68
C SER A 431 -82.09 52.24 -9.31
N PRO A 432 -82.88 53.34 -9.05
CA PRO A 432 -83.65 54.18 -10.00
C PRO A 432 -83.81 55.71 -9.71
N GLY A 433 -84.43 56.44 -10.68
CA GLY A 433 -85.02 57.81 -10.54
C GLY A 433 -84.16 58.95 -11.14
N SER A 434 -84.67 59.95 -11.89
CA SER A 434 -86.04 60.46 -12.03
C SER A 434 -86.34 61.16 -13.39
N VAL A 435 -87.48 60.79 -14.00
CA VAL A 435 -88.52 61.61 -14.70
C VAL A 435 -88.19 62.65 -15.81
N SER A 436 -88.55 62.26 -17.05
CA SER A 436 -89.23 62.99 -18.16
C SER A 436 -88.73 64.33 -18.75
N THR A 437 -88.64 64.39 -20.09
CA THR A 437 -89.71 64.94 -20.97
C THR A 437 -89.49 64.46 -22.42
N GLY A 438 -90.56 64.21 -23.16
CA GLY A 438 -90.51 63.39 -24.39
C GLY A 438 -90.17 64.15 -25.68
N ARG A 439 -89.83 63.39 -26.74
CA ARG A 439 -89.92 63.83 -28.14
C ARG A 439 -89.93 62.64 -29.11
N THR A 440 -90.85 62.67 -30.08
CA THR A 440 -90.77 61.84 -31.29
C THR A 440 -89.54 62.28 -32.09
N ILE A 441 -88.67 61.33 -32.48
CA ILE A 441 -87.47 61.61 -33.26
C ILE A 441 -87.48 60.79 -34.55
N ASN A 442 -87.92 61.41 -35.64
CA ASN A 442 -87.59 60.99 -37.01
C ASN A 442 -86.18 61.53 -37.34
N THR A 443 -85.11 60.78 -37.08
CA THR A 443 -83.76 61.12 -37.56
C THR A 443 -82.98 59.91 -38.05
N THR A 444 -81.98 60.18 -38.87
CA THR A 444 -81.06 59.22 -39.52
C THR A 444 -79.95 58.73 -38.57
N GLN A 445 -80.27 58.43 -37.31
CA GLN A 445 -79.29 58.01 -36.29
C GLN A 445 -79.73 56.75 -35.50
N PRO A 446 -78.79 56.00 -34.89
CA PRO A 446 -79.10 54.73 -34.23
C PRO A 446 -79.99 54.87 -32.98
N LEU A 447 -80.75 53.82 -32.69
CA LEU A 447 -81.68 53.75 -31.55
C LEU A 447 -81.00 54.04 -30.21
N ARG A 448 -81.47 55.08 -29.51
CA ARG A 448 -81.38 55.18 -28.04
C ARG A 448 -82.79 55.09 -27.46
N ILE A 449 -82.95 54.25 -26.45
CA ILE A 449 -84.21 54.11 -25.70
C ILE A 449 -84.21 55.12 -24.56
N ASP A 450 -85.27 55.93 -24.49
CA ASP A 450 -85.68 56.64 -23.29
C ASP A 450 -87.22 56.66 -23.25
N GLY A 451 -87.84 56.27 -22.13
CA GLY A 451 -89.27 56.54 -21.87
C GLY A 451 -90.28 55.39 -21.90
N GLY A 452 -90.09 54.35 -21.07
CA GLY A 452 -91.17 53.92 -20.16
C GLY A 452 -92.53 53.45 -20.72
N ALA A 453 -92.56 52.63 -21.76
CA ALA A 453 -93.63 51.66 -21.98
C ALA A 453 -93.04 50.40 -22.63
N ALA A 454 -93.46 49.21 -22.19
CA ALA A 454 -92.91 47.96 -22.70
C ALA A 454 -93.30 47.76 -24.17
N ALA A 455 -92.40 48.13 -25.09
CA ALA A 455 -92.51 47.77 -26.50
C ALA A 455 -92.22 46.28 -26.62
N ASP A 456 -93.30 45.49 -26.63
CA ASP A 456 -93.29 44.06 -26.83
C ASP A 456 -92.44 43.64 -28.05
N LEU A 457 -91.39 42.86 -27.79
CA LEU A 457 -90.49 42.30 -28.80
C LEU A 457 -90.96 40.91 -29.28
N SER A 458 -92.15 40.43 -28.89
CA SER A 458 -92.68 39.12 -29.28
C SER A 458 -93.03 38.99 -30.77
N ALA A 459 -93.18 40.10 -31.48
CA ALA A 459 -93.43 40.11 -32.92
C ALA A 459 -92.11 40.17 -33.72
N ASN A 460 -91.91 39.19 -34.60
CA ASN A 460 -90.81 39.19 -35.60
C ASN A 460 -90.90 40.44 -36.50
N ARG A 461 -90.17 41.49 -36.14
CA ARG A 461 -90.10 42.74 -36.91
C ARG A 461 -88.78 42.79 -37.68
N THR A 462 -88.86 42.51 -38.98
CA THR A 462 -87.75 42.67 -39.92
C THR A 462 -87.28 44.13 -39.92
N LEU A 463 -86.00 44.36 -39.60
CA LEU A 463 -85.36 45.67 -39.70
C LEU A 463 -85.10 46.00 -41.18
N THR A 464 -86.01 46.76 -41.80
CA THR A 464 -85.85 47.21 -43.18
C THR A 464 -85.00 48.48 -43.24
N VAL A 465 -83.76 48.36 -43.70
CA VAL A 465 -82.82 49.48 -43.85
C VAL A 465 -82.96 50.09 -45.26
N ASN A 466 -83.76 51.15 -45.39
CA ASN A 466 -83.95 51.83 -46.67
C ASN A 466 -82.63 52.45 -47.18
N GLY A 467 -82.27 52.13 -48.42
CA GLY A 467 -81.03 52.57 -49.08
C GLY A 467 -80.06 51.43 -49.43
N LEU A 468 -80.29 50.22 -48.91
CA LEU A 468 -79.42 49.06 -49.11
C LEU A 468 -80.03 48.09 -50.13
N THR A 469 -79.89 48.41 -51.42
CA THR A 469 -80.61 47.73 -52.52
C THR A 469 -80.04 46.37 -52.95
N THR A 470 -78.91 45.95 -52.37
CA THR A 470 -78.27 44.66 -52.65
C THR A 470 -77.67 44.12 -51.37
N VAL A 471 -77.75 42.80 -51.15
CA VAL A 471 -77.05 42.14 -50.05
C VAL A 471 -75.54 42.23 -50.32
N GLY A 472 -74.77 42.72 -49.36
CA GLY A 472 -73.31 42.83 -49.46
C GLY A 472 -72.62 41.47 -49.63
N SER A 473 -71.35 41.51 -50.03
CA SER A 473 -70.49 40.32 -50.00
C SER A 473 -70.35 39.81 -48.57
N ALA A 474 -70.22 38.49 -48.38
CA ALA A 474 -70.60 37.86 -47.13
C ALA A 474 -69.59 38.02 -45.95
N ASN A 475 -68.59 38.89 -46.10
CA ASN A 475 -67.76 39.43 -45.01
C ASN A 475 -68.16 40.87 -44.63
N GLN A 476 -69.35 41.34 -44.99
CA GLN A 476 -69.80 42.72 -44.75
C GLN A 476 -70.94 42.83 -43.74
N VAL A 477 -70.77 43.69 -42.73
CA VAL A 477 -71.79 44.01 -41.72
C VAL A 477 -72.30 45.44 -41.92
N PRO A 478 -73.59 45.74 -41.66
CA PRO A 478 -74.09 47.10 -41.68
C PRO A 478 -73.47 47.93 -40.54
N GLY A 479 -72.92 49.09 -40.86
CA GLY A 479 -72.43 50.08 -39.91
C GLY A 479 -72.76 51.49 -40.38
N THR A 480 -72.30 52.50 -39.65
CA THR A 480 -72.38 53.90 -40.12
C THR A 480 -71.14 54.28 -40.92
N ASN A 481 -71.31 55.19 -41.88
CA ASN A 481 -70.18 55.81 -42.57
C ASN A 481 -69.28 56.59 -41.59
N ALA A 482 -68.05 56.91 -42.01
CA ALA A 482 -67.07 57.57 -41.14
C ALA A 482 -67.55 58.92 -40.55
N ALA A 483 -68.53 59.57 -41.19
CA ALA A 483 -69.16 60.81 -40.73
C ALA A 483 -70.37 60.59 -39.78
N GLY A 484 -70.84 59.35 -39.59
CA GLY A 484 -72.03 59.04 -38.79
C GLY A 484 -73.36 59.50 -39.40
N THR A 485 -73.40 59.78 -40.70
CA THR A 485 -74.53 60.41 -41.42
C THR A 485 -75.36 59.45 -42.29
N ALA A 486 -74.82 58.27 -42.62
CA ALA A 486 -75.50 57.27 -43.43
C ALA A 486 -75.11 55.84 -43.01
N TRP A 487 -75.91 54.85 -43.40
CA TRP A 487 -75.56 53.42 -43.28
C TRP A 487 -74.70 52.97 -44.45
N GLU A 488 -73.65 52.20 -44.19
CA GLU A 488 -72.79 51.57 -45.20
C GLU A 488 -72.38 50.16 -44.77
N TYR A 489 -71.90 49.35 -45.72
CA TYR A 489 -71.30 48.05 -45.42
C TYR A 489 -69.85 48.22 -44.95
N LYS A 490 -69.55 47.78 -43.73
CA LYS A 490 -68.19 47.61 -43.21
C LYS A 490 -67.71 46.20 -43.50
N THR A 491 -66.56 46.04 -44.15
CA THR A 491 -65.92 44.73 -44.31
C THR A 491 -65.26 44.29 -42.99
N VAL A 492 -65.60 43.09 -42.52
CA VAL A 492 -64.92 42.41 -41.43
C VAL A 492 -63.67 41.74 -42.01
N THR A 493 -62.57 42.50 -42.03
CA THR A 493 -61.26 41.99 -42.47
C THR A 493 -60.69 41.08 -41.40
N ALA A 494 -60.42 39.82 -41.75
CA ALA A 494 -59.75 38.89 -40.85
C ALA A 494 -58.28 39.26 -40.68
N GLY A 495 -57.79 39.29 -39.43
CA GLY A 495 -56.37 39.36 -39.12
C GLY A 495 -55.70 37.98 -39.22
N THR A 496 -54.36 37.97 -39.23
CA THR A 496 -53.55 36.74 -39.31
C THR A 496 -53.98 35.70 -38.26
N GLY A 497 -54.22 34.46 -38.69
CA GLY A 497 -54.61 33.33 -37.83
C GLY A 497 -56.12 33.14 -37.63
N ILE A 498 -56.94 34.14 -37.93
CA ILE A 498 -58.41 34.05 -37.84
C ILE A 498 -59.02 33.77 -39.21
N THR A 499 -59.90 32.78 -39.27
CA THR A 499 -60.74 32.54 -40.47
C THR A 499 -62.17 32.98 -40.17
N VAL A 500 -62.68 33.92 -40.96
CA VAL A 500 -64.09 34.35 -40.94
C VAL A 500 -64.82 33.59 -42.04
N GLY A 501 -65.60 32.58 -41.63
CA GLY A 501 -66.52 31.86 -42.50
C GLY A 501 -67.93 32.44 -42.41
N HIS A 502 -68.72 32.26 -43.45
CA HIS A 502 -70.10 32.72 -43.51
C HIS A 502 -71.04 31.66 -44.10
N THR A 503 -72.29 31.65 -43.64
CA THR A 503 -73.39 30.92 -44.29
C THR A 503 -74.69 31.70 -44.09
N ALA A 504 -75.76 31.28 -44.76
CA ALA A 504 -77.06 31.91 -44.59
C ALA A 504 -77.51 31.81 -43.11
N GLY A 505 -77.57 32.97 -42.42
CA GLY A 505 -77.98 33.06 -41.02
C GLY A 505 -76.86 32.99 -39.97
N ALA A 506 -75.58 32.80 -40.35
CA ALA A 506 -74.48 32.79 -39.40
C ALA A 506 -73.15 33.32 -39.98
N ILE A 507 -72.42 34.07 -39.15
CA ILE A 507 -71.00 34.41 -39.35
C ILE A 507 -70.21 33.62 -38.30
N THR A 508 -69.28 32.78 -38.74
CA THR A 508 -68.46 31.93 -37.87
C THR A 508 -67.03 32.47 -37.86
N ILE A 509 -66.59 32.95 -36.70
CA ILE A 509 -65.21 33.38 -36.49
C ILE A 509 -64.47 32.24 -35.79
N THR A 510 -63.53 31.62 -36.51
CA THR A 510 -62.76 30.49 -36.03
C THR A 510 -61.29 30.86 -35.89
N ASN A 511 -60.69 30.54 -34.74
CA ASN A 511 -59.25 30.47 -34.61
C ASN A 511 -58.76 29.23 -35.38
N SER A 512 -57.80 29.43 -36.30
CA SER A 512 -57.40 28.40 -37.26
C SER A 512 -56.33 27.43 -36.72
N SER A 513 -55.90 27.59 -35.46
CA SER A 513 -54.85 26.75 -34.87
C SER A 513 -55.15 26.32 -33.42
N PRO A 514 -55.53 25.04 -33.21
CA PRO A 514 -55.36 24.34 -31.96
C PRO A 514 -54.00 23.62 -31.94
N GLY A 515 -52.98 24.25 -31.35
CA GLY A 515 -51.83 23.55 -30.75
C GLY A 515 -50.99 22.62 -31.64
N SER A 516 -50.98 22.78 -32.97
CA SER A 516 -49.98 22.12 -33.81
C SER A 516 -48.64 22.85 -33.69
N ALA A 517 -47.54 22.11 -33.62
CA ALA A 517 -46.19 22.67 -33.72
C ALA A 517 -46.10 23.53 -35.00
N LEU A 518 -45.56 24.74 -34.88
CA LEU A 518 -45.72 25.78 -35.89
C LEU A 518 -44.85 25.45 -37.11
N ALA A 519 -45.48 25.03 -38.20
CA ALA A 519 -44.80 24.71 -39.45
C ALA A 519 -43.96 25.91 -39.93
N GLY A 520 -42.64 25.72 -39.98
CA GLY A 520 -41.65 26.75 -40.27
C GLY A 520 -40.74 27.11 -39.09
N LEU A 521 -41.10 26.77 -37.85
CA LEU A 521 -40.15 26.78 -36.73
C LEU A 521 -39.29 25.51 -36.73
N ALA A 522 -38.04 25.65 -36.29
CA ALA A 522 -37.11 24.54 -36.19
C ALA A 522 -37.40 23.70 -34.93
N TYR A 523 -37.72 22.42 -35.14
CA TYR A 523 -37.92 21.43 -34.09
C TYR A 523 -36.88 20.32 -34.22
N VAL A 524 -36.42 19.76 -33.11
CA VAL A 524 -35.69 18.49 -33.11
C VAL A 524 -36.69 17.39 -32.80
N THR A 525 -36.80 16.39 -33.69
CA THR A 525 -37.79 15.31 -33.62
C THR A 525 -37.09 13.95 -33.65
N ILE A 526 -37.65 12.95 -32.97
CA ILE A 526 -37.01 11.62 -32.81
C ILE A 526 -37.17 10.78 -34.09
N GLY A 527 -38.05 11.21 -34.98
CA GLY A 527 -38.14 10.82 -36.39
C GLY A 527 -38.93 11.87 -37.15
N ASN A 528 -38.58 12.13 -38.41
CA ASN A 528 -39.21 13.16 -39.21
C ASN A 528 -40.66 12.80 -39.61
N THR A 529 -41.54 13.81 -39.60
CA THR A 529 -42.93 13.77 -40.09
C THR A 529 -43.16 14.82 -41.18
N SER A 530 -43.86 14.44 -42.25
CA SER A 530 -44.17 15.33 -43.39
C SER A 530 -44.98 16.60 -43.04
N SER A 531 -45.45 16.74 -41.80
CA SER A 531 -46.19 17.91 -41.31
C SER A 531 -45.31 19.08 -40.83
N LEU A 532 -43.99 18.89 -40.62
CA LEU A 532 -43.08 19.95 -40.15
C LEU A 532 -41.97 20.22 -41.17
N SER A 533 -42.03 21.39 -41.82
CA SER A 533 -41.14 21.74 -42.93
C SER A 533 -39.71 22.15 -42.54
N ALA A 534 -39.40 22.25 -41.25
CA ALA A 534 -38.13 22.76 -40.72
C ALA A 534 -37.59 21.93 -39.53
N GLU A 535 -38.10 20.70 -39.35
CA GLU A 535 -37.61 19.80 -38.31
C GLU A 535 -36.25 19.16 -38.66
N ARG A 536 -35.59 18.61 -37.64
CA ARG A 536 -34.35 17.83 -37.78
C ARG A 536 -34.48 16.54 -36.96
N ALA A 537 -34.19 15.39 -37.58
CA ALA A 537 -34.13 14.11 -36.90
C ALA A 537 -32.98 14.12 -35.88
N LEU A 538 -33.29 13.89 -34.61
CA LEU A 538 -32.33 13.39 -33.64
C LEU A 538 -31.95 11.97 -34.06
N THR A 539 -30.71 11.82 -34.54
CA THR A 539 -30.17 10.52 -34.97
C THR A 539 -28.95 10.22 -34.12
N ALA A 540 -28.87 9.01 -33.59
CA ALA A 540 -27.66 8.48 -32.96
C ALA A 540 -26.52 8.36 -33.99
N GLY A 541 -25.30 8.71 -33.59
CA GLY A 541 -24.07 8.28 -34.28
C GLY A 541 -23.36 7.20 -33.46
N ASP A 542 -22.27 6.62 -33.95
CA ASP A 542 -21.58 5.45 -33.34
C ASP A 542 -21.53 5.49 -31.81
N GLY A 543 -21.00 6.56 -31.20
CA GLY A 543 -20.83 6.64 -29.74
C GLY A 543 -22.10 6.87 -28.89
N LEU A 544 -23.31 6.79 -29.46
CA LEU A 544 -24.57 7.02 -28.75
C LEU A 544 -25.66 6.04 -29.21
N ASP A 545 -26.26 5.34 -28.26
CA ASP A 545 -27.40 4.45 -28.53
C ASP A 545 -28.73 5.21 -28.31
N LEU A 546 -29.55 5.36 -29.35
CA LEU A 546 -30.87 6.01 -29.27
C LEU A 546 -31.99 4.97 -29.44
N THR A 547 -32.67 4.66 -28.33
CA THR A 547 -33.83 3.75 -28.32
C THR A 547 -35.12 4.54 -28.06
N ASP A 548 -36.01 4.58 -29.04
CA ASP A 548 -37.38 5.07 -28.87
C ASP A 548 -38.31 3.94 -28.40
N GLY A 549 -38.87 4.06 -27.19
CA GLY A 549 -39.90 3.17 -26.67
C GLY A 549 -41.29 3.33 -27.34
N GLY A 550 -41.42 4.27 -28.28
CA GLY A 550 -42.63 4.56 -29.02
C GLY A 550 -43.62 5.45 -28.28
N ALA A 551 -44.82 5.59 -28.82
CA ALA A 551 -45.83 6.51 -28.29
C ALA A 551 -46.22 6.19 -26.83
N ASN A 552 -45.99 7.16 -25.92
CA ASN A 552 -46.13 7.05 -24.47
C ASN A 552 -45.08 6.15 -23.77
N GLY A 553 -44.07 5.67 -24.49
CA GLY A 553 -42.86 5.08 -23.91
C GLY A 553 -41.82 6.15 -23.57
N THR A 554 -40.77 5.76 -22.88
CA THR A 554 -39.55 6.58 -22.73
C THR A 554 -38.69 6.48 -23.97
N VAL A 555 -38.10 7.60 -24.38
CA VAL A 555 -36.93 7.60 -25.28
C VAL A 555 -35.69 7.62 -24.41
N THR A 556 -34.78 6.70 -24.68
CA THR A 556 -33.52 6.54 -23.96
C THR A 556 -32.37 6.85 -24.90
N LEU A 557 -31.50 7.76 -24.46
CA LEU A 557 -30.20 8.02 -25.07
C LEU A 557 -29.15 7.48 -24.11
N ALA A 558 -28.37 6.50 -24.54
CA ALA A 558 -27.24 5.93 -23.82
C ALA A 558 -25.93 6.27 -24.54
N VAL A 559 -24.80 6.14 -23.84
CA VAL A 559 -23.49 6.13 -24.49
C VAL A 559 -23.28 4.72 -25.03
N ASP A 560 -23.00 4.60 -26.33
CA ASP A 560 -22.54 3.32 -26.85
C ASP A 560 -21.07 3.15 -26.42
N VAL A 561 -20.83 2.09 -25.66
CA VAL A 561 -19.49 1.70 -25.20
C VAL A 561 -18.94 0.50 -25.97
N THR A 562 -19.68 -0.08 -26.93
CA THR A 562 -19.32 -1.33 -27.61
C THR A 562 -18.00 -1.26 -28.38
N ASP A 563 -17.62 -0.09 -28.90
CA ASP A 563 -16.28 0.17 -29.47
C ASP A 563 -15.14 0.12 -28.43
N ILE A 564 -15.47 0.32 -27.16
CA ILE A 564 -14.56 0.26 -26.00
C ILE A 564 -14.63 -1.14 -25.35
N LEU A 565 -15.68 -1.92 -25.60
CA LEU A 565 -15.86 -3.26 -25.06
C LEU A 565 -15.09 -4.30 -25.90
N GLY A 566 -14.23 -5.04 -25.22
CA GLY A 566 -13.13 -5.75 -25.85
C GLY A 566 -11.87 -5.52 -25.02
N ASP A 567 -10.81 -6.28 -25.30
CA ASP A 567 -9.47 -6.06 -24.72
C ASP A 567 -9.47 -5.73 -23.21
N GLY A 568 -10.17 -6.54 -22.42
CA GLY A 568 -10.15 -6.46 -20.95
C GLY A 568 -11.10 -5.46 -20.33
N LEU A 569 -11.89 -4.72 -21.11
CA LEU A 569 -12.93 -3.83 -20.63
C LEU A 569 -14.31 -4.46 -20.87
N THR A 570 -15.13 -4.48 -19.82
CA THR A 570 -16.53 -4.93 -19.86
C THR A 570 -17.44 -3.88 -19.26
N GLU A 571 -18.63 -3.70 -19.82
CA GLU A 571 -19.69 -2.91 -19.20
C GLU A 571 -20.28 -3.64 -18.01
N SER A 572 -20.46 -2.93 -16.90
CA SER A 572 -21.14 -3.40 -15.69
C SER A 572 -22.14 -2.35 -15.22
N SER A 573 -23.36 -2.42 -15.75
CA SER A 573 -24.42 -1.41 -15.56
C SER A 573 -24.02 -0.04 -16.10
N ASN A 574 -23.48 0.86 -15.27
CA ASN A 574 -23.10 2.21 -15.68
C ASN A 574 -21.57 2.42 -15.68
N ASP A 575 -20.80 1.41 -15.30
CA ASP A 575 -19.35 1.48 -15.18
C ASP A 575 -18.67 0.63 -16.28
N ILE A 576 -17.64 1.17 -16.92
CA ILE A 576 -16.66 0.34 -17.65
C ILE A 576 -15.69 -0.22 -16.61
N VAL A 577 -15.70 -1.54 -16.41
CA VAL A 577 -14.83 -2.22 -15.45
C VAL A 577 -13.73 -3.00 -16.17
N LEU A 578 -12.52 -2.98 -15.61
CA LEU A 578 -11.48 -3.92 -16.04
C LEU A 578 -11.85 -5.33 -15.59
N GLY A 579 -11.78 -6.28 -16.52
CA GLY A 579 -11.84 -7.69 -16.24
C GLY A 579 -10.78 -8.11 -15.21
N THR A 580 -11.20 -8.88 -14.21
CA THR A 580 -10.36 -9.25 -13.05
C THR A 580 -9.01 -9.82 -13.49
N PRO A 581 -7.88 -9.42 -12.87
CA PRO A 581 -6.56 -9.94 -13.21
C PRO A 581 -6.54 -11.48 -13.09
N SER A 582 -6.08 -12.16 -14.14
CA SER A 582 -5.94 -13.62 -14.11
C SER A 582 -4.70 -14.04 -13.31
N THR A 583 -4.67 -15.30 -12.86
CA THR A 583 -3.52 -15.86 -12.13
C THR A 583 -2.26 -15.81 -13.01
N LEU A 584 -1.25 -15.06 -12.57
CA LEU A 584 0.04 -14.98 -13.25
C LEU A 584 0.84 -16.27 -13.01
N THR A 585 1.47 -16.80 -14.06
CA THR A 585 2.16 -18.11 -14.02
C THR A 585 3.48 -18.07 -14.78
N VAL A 586 4.22 -19.17 -14.70
CA VAL A 586 5.50 -19.38 -15.38
C VAL A 586 5.48 -19.09 -16.90
N SER A 587 4.29 -19.16 -17.51
CA SER A 587 4.06 -19.03 -18.94
C SER A 587 2.95 -18.02 -19.27
N THR A 588 2.56 -17.12 -18.36
CA THR A 588 1.68 -16.02 -18.78
C THR A 588 2.43 -15.14 -19.76
N THR A 589 1.71 -14.70 -20.79
CA THR A 589 2.13 -13.68 -21.75
C THR A 589 1.46 -12.35 -21.41
N ASN A 590 1.98 -11.25 -21.95
CA ASN A 590 1.20 -10.03 -22.02
C ASN A 590 0.01 -10.34 -22.91
N GLY A 591 -1.20 -10.18 -22.37
CA GLY A 591 -2.42 -10.59 -23.03
C GLY A 591 -3.59 -9.91 -22.38
N VAL A 592 -4.51 -9.43 -23.21
CA VAL A 592 -5.77 -8.88 -22.76
C VAL A 592 -6.87 -9.67 -23.47
N THR A 593 -7.89 -10.04 -22.71
CA THR A 593 -9.02 -10.86 -23.15
C THR A 593 -10.29 -10.17 -22.67
N THR A 594 -11.43 -10.41 -23.32
CA THR A 594 -12.68 -9.68 -23.04
C THR A 594 -13.05 -9.59 -21.55
N SER A 595 -12.68 -10.56 -20.70
CA SER A 595 -12.99 -10.55 -19.26
C SER A 595 -11.77 -10.56 -18.32
N SER A 596 -10.53 -10.42 -18.82
CA SER A 596 -9.33 -10.49 -17.97
C SER A 596 -8.06 -10.00 -18.67
N HIS A 597 -7.09 -9.53 -17.88
CA HIS A 597 -5.74 -9.20 -18.34
C HIS A 597 -4.68 -10.07 -17.65
N THR A 598 -3.58 -10.36 -18.36
CA THR A 598 -2.37 -11.01 -17.85
C THR A 598 -1.12 -10.28 -18.29
N HIS A 599 -0.12 -10.27 -17.42
CA HIS A 599 1.23 -9.81 -17.76
C HIS A 599 2.16 -10.98 -18.06
N ALA A 600 3.11 -10.75 -18.96
CA ALA A 600 4.18 -11.67 -19.22
C ALA A 600 5.04 -11.81 -17.97
N ILE A 601 5.06 -12.99 -17.36
CA ILE A 601 6.21 -13.36 -16.56
C ILE A 601 7.14 -14.15 -17.48
N THR A 602 8.34 -13.62 -17.69
CA THR A 602 9.43 -14.40 -18.29
C THR A 602 9.86 -15.41 -17.22
N THR A 603 9.66 -16.74 -17.35
CA THR A 603 9.78 -17.67 -16.19
C THR A 603 10.20 -19.14 -16.48
N SER A 604 11.19 -19.67 -15.72
CA SER A 604 12.26 -20.60 -16.23
C SER A 604 12.25 -22.07 -15.86
N SER A 605 12.87 -22.84 -16.76
CA SER A 605 13.40 -24.21 -16.55
C SER A 605 14.88 -24.31 -16.13
N ASN A 606 15.68 -23.26 -16.29
CA ASN A 606 17.01 -23.03 -15.69
C ASN A 606 17.08 -21.55 -15.29
N PRO A 607 17.76 -21.07 -14.23
CA PRO A 607 18.16 -19.66 -14.21
C PRO A 607 19.00 -19.38 -15.49
N GLY A 608 18.38 -18.72 -16.49
CA GLY A 608 18.90 -18.60 -17.87
C GLY A 608 18.05 -19.17 -19.02
N ALA A 609 17.09 -20.09 -18.79
CA ALA A 609 16.17 -20.59 -19.83
C ALA A 609 14.74 -20.03 -19.64
N ALA A 610 14.63 -18.72 -19.95
CA ALA A 610 13.51 -17.77 -19.76
C ALA A 610 13.07 -17.60 -18.29
N ALA A 611 13.64 -16.64 -17.49
CA ALA A 611 13.98 -16.57 -16.01
C ALA A 611 12.94 -16.65 -14.82
N ALA A 612 13.02 -17.64 -13.91
CA ALA A 612 11.96 -18.03 -12.92
C ALA A 612 11.77 -17.19 -11.63
N ILE A 613 10.52 -17.13 -11.11
CA ILE A 613 10.22 -16.57 -9.76
C ILE A 613 10.37 -17.64 -8.66
N LEU A 614 11.61 -17.83 -8.20
CA LEU A 614 11.91 -18.38 -6.89
C LEU A 614 12.18 -17.21 -5.94
N ALA A 615 11.21 -16.90 -5.05
CA ALA A 615 11.34 -15.77 -4.13
C ALA A 615 12.38 -16.05 -3.03
N SER A 616 13.43 -15.22 -2.94
CA SER A 616 14.31 -15.19 -1.78
C SER A 616 13.69 -14.41 -0.62
N THR A 617 14.17 -14.67 0.60
CA THR A 617 13.99 -13.74 1.73
C THR A 617 14.71 -12.41 1.46
N SER A 618 14.40 -11.39 2.26
CA SER A 618 15.04 -10.06 2.19
C SER A 618 16.57 -10.07 2.38
N ALA A 619 17.12 -11.11 3.00
CA ALA A 619 18.56 -11.31 3.17
C ALA A 619 19.19 -12.19 2.06
N GLY A 620 18.47 -12.45 0.97
CA GLY A 620 18.95 -13.23 -0.18
C GLY A 620 18.89 -14.75 0.01
N TYR A 621 18.45 -15.27 1.15
CA TYR A 621 18.31 -16.71 1.36
C TYR A 621 17.10 -17.27 0.61
N LEU A 622 17.30 -18.30 -0.21
CA LEU A 622 16.22 -19.14 -0.73
C LEU A 622 15.90 -20.24 0.30
N THR A 623 14.90 -20.00 1.15
CA THR A 623 14.49 -20.97 2.18
C THR A 623 13.62 -22.07 1.57
N LEU A 624 14.26 -23.15 1.12
CA LEU A 624 13.56 -24.35 0.66
C LEU A 624 13.40 -25.34 1.81
N VAL A 625 12.20 -25.91 1.96
CA VAL A 625 11.98 -27.07 2.86
C VAL A 625 12.84 -28.25 2.44
N ARG A 626 13.10 -28.42 1.13
CA ARG A 626 14.00 -29.41 0.53
C ARG A 626 14.59 -28.87 -0.77
N PHE A 627 15.88 -29.14 -1.01
CA PHE A 627 16.55 -28.96 -2.30
C PHE A 627 16.89 -30.34 -2.88
N GLN A 628 16.70 -30.54 -4.19
CA GLN A 628 16.98 -31.80 -4.87
C GLN A 628 17.70 -31.55 -6.20
N ALA A 629 18.92 -32.07 -6.32
CA ALA A 629 19.65 -32.11 -7.58
C ALA A 629 19.41 -33.48 -8.25
N ASN A 630 18.67 -33.50 -9.36
CA ASN A 630 18.34 -34.71 -10.12
C ASN A 630 18.92 -34.63 -11.53
N GLY A 631 19.32 -35.78 -12.07
CA GLY A 631 19.92 -35.91 -13.40
C GLY A 631 19.96 -37.38 -13.82
N ALA A 632 20.10 -37.65 -15.12
CA ALA A 632 20.10 -39.01 -15.65
C ALA A 632 21.20 -39.88 -15.04
N ALA A 633 21.00 -41.20 -14.99
CA ALA A 633 22.02 -42.14 -14.52
C ALA A 633 23.31 -41.97 -15.35
N GLY A 634 24.46 -41.89 -14.67
CA GLY A 634 25.74 -41.62 -15.34
C GLY A 634 26.02 -40.14 -15.65
N THR A 635 25.20 -39.20 -15.16
CA THR A 635 25.51 -37.76 -15.18
C THR A 635 26.06 -37.31 -13.83
N ALA A 636 26.91 -36.28 -13.80
CA ALA A 636 27.26 -35.62 -12.53
C ALA A 636 26.10 -34.73 -12.07
N ARG A 637 25.83 -34.68 -10.76
CA ARG A 637 24.93 -33.68 -10.15
C ARG A 637 25.71 -32.93 -9.09
N ASP A 638 25.82 -31.62 -9.26
CA ASP A 638 26.69 -30.77 -8.45
C ASP A 638 25.89 -29.73 -7.68
N PHE A 639 26.30 -29.49 -6.45
CA PHE A 639 26.08 -28.24 -5.74
C PHE A 639 27.42 -27.49 -5.72
N ALA A 640 27.48 -26.38 -6.46
CA ALA A 640 28.70 -25.61 -6.68
C ALA A 640 28.79 -24.41 -5.73
N LEU A 641 29.89 -24.32 -4.99
CA LEU A 641 30.28 -23.13 -4.25
C LEU A 641 31.26 -22.33 -5.10
N GLN A 642 30.77 -21.21 -5.64
CA GLN A 642 31.51 -20.37 -6.56
C GLN A 642 32.10 -19.14 -5.88
N THR A 643 33.18 -18.61 -6.44
CA THR A 643 33.71 -17.28 -6.11
C THR A 643 33.94 -16.55 -7.42
N ALA A 644 33.27 -15.41 -7.61
CA ALA A 644 33.26 -14.65 -8.87
C ALA A 644 32.90 -15.51 -10.11
N GLY A 645 31.90 -16.39 -9.99
CA GLY A 645 31.43 -17.25 -11.09
C GLY A 645 32.31 -18.47 -11.42
N VAL A 646 33.42 -18.66 -10.70
CA VAL A 646 34.31 -19.83 -10.84
C VAL A 646 34.05 -20.81 -9.70
N ASP A 647 33.77 -22.08 -10.02
CA ASP A 647 33.66 -23.17 -9.04
C ASP A 647 34.94 -23.27 -8.21
N ARG A 648 34.81 -23.20 -6.88
CA ARG A 648 35.92 -23.40 -5.93
C ARG A 648 35.80 -24.72 -5.18
N TRP A 649 34.58 -25.07 -4.80
CA TRP A 649 34.23 -26.37 -4.24
C TRP A 649 33.01 -26.93 -4.94
N LEU A 650 33.06 -28.22 -5.30
CA LEU A 650 31.92 -28.97 -5.80
C LEU A 650 31.57 -30.06 -4.79
N MET A 651 30.33 -30.03 -4.30
CA MET A 651 29.69 -31.19 -3.67
C MET A 651 28.96 -31.95 -4.78
N ARG A 652 29.47 -33.11 -5.15
CA ARG A 652 29.11 -33.83 -6.38
C ARG A 652 28.60 -35.23 -6.08
N ALA A 653 27.53 -35.66 -6.75
CA ALA A 653 27.28 -37.07 -7.03
C ALA A 653 27.91 -37.41 -8.40
N ASN A 654 28.94 -38.26 -8.42
CA ASN A 654 29.79 -38.48 -9.60
C ASN A 654 29.05 -39.16 -10.76
N ASN A 655 29.67 -39.18 -11.95
CA ASN A 655 29.05 -39.70 -13.17
C ASN A 655 29.06 -41.24 -13.29
N THR A 656 29.19 -41.97 -12.17
CA THR A 656 29.07 -43.44 -12.17
C THR A 656 27.61 -43.84 -12.36
N ALA A 657 27.33 -44.75 -13.29
CA ALA A 657 25.98 -45.17 -13.63
C ALA A 657 25.32 -46.00 -12.50
N GLU A 658 24.06 -45.69 -12.20
CA GLU A 658 23.18 -46.45 -11.29
C GLU A 658 22.81 -47.80 -11.93
N SER A 659 23.68 -48.81 -11.75
CA SER A 659 23.57 -50.12 -12.41
C SER A 659 22.77 -51.16 -11.61
N GLY A 660 22.25 -50.78 -10.44
CA GLY A 660 21.49 -51.65 -9.54
C GLY A 660 22.33 -52.16 -8.36
N SER A 661 21.71 -52.95 -7.47
CA SER A 661 22.39 -53.54 -6.29
C SER A 661 23.18 -52.53 -5.43
N ASN A 662 22.68 -51.30 -5.31
CA ASN A 662 23.31 -50.14 -4.65
C ASN A 662 24.60 -49.60 -5.32
N ALA A 663 25.06 -50.21 -6.42
CA ALA A 663 26.12 -49.67 -7.27
C ALA A 663 25.60 -48.45 -8.04
N GLY A 664 26.36 -47.36 -8.04
CA GLY A 664 25.89 -46.08 -8.54
C GLY A 664 26.84 -44.94 -8.28
N SER A 665 26.29 -43.73 -8.27
CA SER A 665 27.04 -42.49 -8.14
C SER A 665 27.56 -42.28 -6.72
N ASP A 666 28.87 -42.09 -6.58
CA ASP A 666 29.50 -41.76 -5.30
C ASP A 666 29.37 -40.28 -4.97
N PHE A 667 29.33 -39.96 -3.67
CA PHE A 667 29.47 -38.58 -3.23
C PHE A 667 30.95 -38.16 -3.23
N GLN A 668 31.24 -36.96 -3.71
CA GLN A 668 32.59 -36.40 -3.80
C GLN A 668 32.58 -34.93 -3.36
N LEU A 669 33.58 -34.52 -2.58
CA LEU A 669 33.93 -33.12 -2.36
C LEU A 669 35.21 -32.82 -3.14
N ILE A 670 35.13 -31.91 -4.12
CA ILE A 670 36.23 -31.64 -5.06
C ILE A 670 36.67 -30.19 -4.92
N ALA A 671 37.96 -29.99 -4.67
CA ALA A 671 38.61 -28.67 -4.71
C ALA A 671 38.95 -28.30 -6.16
N ARG A 672 38.75 -27.03 -6.52
CA ARG A 672 39.00 -26.50 -7.86
C ARG A 672 40.05 -25.39 -7.83
N SER A 673 40.81 -25.25 -8.92
CA SER A 673 41.85 -24.23 -9.08
C SER A 673 41.27 -22.83 -9.34
N ASP A 674 42.14 -21.80 -9.38
CA ASP A 674 41.73 -20.45 -9.78
C ASP A 674 41.21 -20.36 -11.23
N ALA A 675 41.60 -21.29 -12.09
CA ALA A 675 41.06 -21.47 -13.44
C ALA A 675 39.84 -22.42 -13.47
N GLY A 676 39.29 -22.80 -12.32
CA GLY A 676 38.14 -23.68 -12.21
C GLY A 676 38.38 -25.13 -12.59
N ALA A 677 39.63 -25.60 -12.74
CA ALA A 677 39.96 -27.00 -13.03
C ALA A 677 39.97 -27.87 -11.76
N ALA A 678 39.81 -29.20 -11.87
CA ALA A 678 39.92 -30.08 -10.70
C ALA A 678 41.35 -30.12 -10.16
N LEU A 679 41.53 -29.89 -8.85
CA LEU A 679 42.81 -30.08 -8.17
C LEU A 679 42.88 -31.47 -7.52
N VAL A 680 41.93 -31.75 -6.62
CA VAL A 680 41.88 -32.99 -5.84
C VAL A 680 40.44 -33.30 -5.44
N THR A 681 40.11 -34.60 -5.36
CA THR A 681 38.91 -35.06 -4.64
C THR A 681 39.28 -35.12 -3.16
N ALA A 682 38.94 -34.10 -2.39
CA ALA A 682 39.31 -34.02 -0.98
C ALA A 682 38.67 -35.13 -0.15
N MET A 683 37.44 -35.53 -0.50
CA MET A 683 36.70 -36.61 0.13
C MET A 683 35.84 -37.33 -0.91
N GLN A 684 35.75 -38.66 -0.81
CA GLN A 684 34.81 -39.49 -1.56
C GLN A 684 34.08 -40.42 -0.59
N VAL A 685 32.77 -40.61 -0.78
CA VAL A 685 31.99 -41.63 -0.09
C VAL A 685 31.47 -42.60 -1.13
N THR A 686 31.95 -43.85 -1.05
CA THR A 686 31.52 -44.91 -1.96
C THR A 686 30.07 -45.29 -1.63
N ARG A 687 29.12 -45.06 -2.53
CA ARG A 687 27.69 -45.20 -2.20
C ARG A 687 27.32 -46.64 -1.81
N ALA A 688 27.88 -47.63 -2.49
CA ALA A 688 27.55 -49.04 -2.28
C ALA A 688 28.02 -49.61 -0.93
N THR A 689 29.06 -49.02 -0.33
CA THR A 689 29.68 -49.54 0.91
C THR A 689 29.66 -48.57 2.09
N GLY A 690 29.35 -47.29 1.85
CA GLY A 690 29.46 -46.22 2.84
C GLY A 690 30.91 -45.82 3.17
N TYR A 691 31.91 -46.36 2.47
CA TYR A 691 33.31 -46.07 2.77
C TYR A 691 33.68 -44.62 2.43
N VAL A 692 34.09 -43.88 3.47
CA VAL A 692 34.67 -42.55 3.35
C VAL A 692 36.17 -42.66 3.10
N ASN A 693 36.64 -42.06 2.01
CA ASN A 693 38.03 -42.00 1.60
C ASN A 693 38.48 -40.54 1.47
N PHE A 694 39.72 -40.23 1.87
CA PHE A 694 40.37 -38.93 1.71
C PHE A 694 41.59 -39.09 0.80
N PRO A 695 41.41 -39.27 -0.52
CA PRO A 695 42.49 -39.68 -1.40
C PRO A 695 43.56 -38.59 -1.53
N GLY A 696 44.83 -38.98 -1.42
CA GLY A 696 45.98 -38.10 -1.62
C GLY A 696 46.22 -37.04 -0.53
N THR A 697 45.50 -37.09 0.61
CA THR A 697 45.58 -36.08 1.66
C THR A 697 46.00 -36.69 3.00
N ALA A 698 47.06 -36.17 3.62
CA ALA A 698 47.39 -36.51 5.00
C ALA A 698 46.39 -35.84 5.95
N VAL A 699 45.68 -36.63 6.77
CA VAL A 699 44.75 -36.11 7.77
C VAL A 699 45.54 -35.54 8.95
N GLN A 700 45.83 -34.24 8.91
CA GLN A 700 46.51 -33.54 10.00
C GLN A 700 45.52 -33.19 11.11
N ALA A 701 45.68 -33.80 12.28
CA ALA A 701 44.84 -33.56 13.45
C ALA A 701 45.67 -33.56 14.74
N THR A 702 45.37 -32.66 15.68
CA THR A 702 45.97 -32.64 17.02
C THR A 702 45.60 -33.89 17.83
N ALA A 703 44.45 -34.49 17.54
CA ALA A 703 44.05 -35.82 17.97
C ALA A 703 43.12 -36.44 16.92
N LEU A 704 43.37 -37.69 16.52
CA LEU A 704 42.50 -38.44 15.60
C LEU A 704 41.79 -39.55 16.39
N GLY A 705 40.50 -39.36 16.67
CA GLY A 705 39.66 -40.34 17.36
C GLY A 705 38.91 -41.25 16.39
N ILE A 706 39.23 -42.54 16.35
CA ILE A 706 38.47 -43.55 15.59
C ILE A 706 37.51 -44.27 16.53
N GLY A 707 36.27 -43.78 16.62
CA GLY A 707 35.21 -44.41 17.38
C GLY A 707 34.65 -45.64 16.67
N ILE A 708 34.96 -46.85 17.16
CA ILE A 708 34.39 -48.11 16.67
C ILE A 708 33.25 -48.60 17.57
N GLY A 709 32.20 -49.14 16.93
CA GLY A 709 31.17 -49.91 17.65
C GLY A 709 31.72 -51.25 18.18
N PRO A 710 31.01 -51.92 19.11
CA PRO A 710 31.51 -53.06 19.89
C PRO A 710 31.80 -54.35 19.10
N SER A 711 31.83 -54.31 17.76
CA SER A 711 32.12 -55.45 16.89
C SER A 711 32.79 -55.06 15.56
N VAL A 712 33.23 -53.81 15.39
CA VAL A 712 33.91 -53.36 14.15
C VAL A 712 35.42 -53.26 14.41
N PRO A 713 36.27 -54.09 13.81
CA PRO A 713 37.71 -53.97 13.94
C PRO A 713 38.24 -52.75 13.17
N ILE A 714 39.21 -52.04 13.73
CA ILE A 714 40.01 -51.09 12.94
C ILE A 714 40.95 -51.93 12.07
N HIS A 715 40.63 -52.08 10.78
CA HIS A 715 41.54 -52.68 9.81
C HIS A 715 42.53 -51.63 9.32
N ILE A 716 43.80 -51.81 9.67
CA ILE A 716 44.93 -51.05 9.10
C ILE A 716 45.73 -52.05 8.26
N TYR A 717 45.86 -51.76 6.97
CA TYR A 717 46.46 -52.65 5.97
C TYR A 717 47.33 -51.84 5.01
N SER A 718 48.53 -52.35 4.71
CA SER A 718 49.41 -51.84 3.67
C SER A 718 49.82 -53.00 2.76
N ALA A 719 49.88 -52.75 1.46
CA ALA A 719 50.30 -53.74 0.47
C ALA A 719 51.83 -53.74 0.23
N THR A 720 52.56 -52.75 0.76
CA THR A 720 53.96 -52.49 0.38
C THR A 720 54.91 -52.16 1.54
N GLU A 721 54.44 -51.53 2.63
CA GLU A 721 55.32 -50.94 3.67
C GLU A 721 54.69 -50.96 5.09
N GLU A 722 55.35 -50.29 6.06
CA GLU A 722 54.96 -50.12 7.47
C GLU A 722 53.50 -49.65 7.64
N MET A 723 52.72 -50.33 8.49
CA MET A 723 51.28 -50.09 8.65
C MET A 723 50.92 -49.08 9.75
N ILE A 724 51.68 -49.07 10.85
CA ILE A 724 51.47 -48.16 11.98
C ILE A 724 52.85 -47.71 12.45
N ARG A 725 53.21 -46.48 12.08
CA ARG A 725 54.41 -45.82 12.58
C ARG A 725 54.00 -44.83 13.66
N LEU A 726 54.58 -44.97 14.85
CA LEU A 726 54.41 -44.00 15.93
C LEU A 726 55.78 -43.34 16.17
N ASP A 727 55.97 -42.13 15.65
CA ASP A 727 57.11 -41.28 15.99
C ASP A 727 56.73 -40.28 17.07
N SER A 728 57.70 -39.86 17.88
CA SER A 728 57.56 -38.70 18.75
C SER A 728 58.88 -37.95 18.82
N PRO A 729 58.93 -36.64 18.50
CA PRO A 729 60.17 -35.86 18.53
C PRO A 729 60.77 -35.67 19.93
N SER A 730 60.00 -35.88 21.01
CA SER A 730 60.40 -35.43 22.36
C SER A 730 59.91 -36.29 23.53
N GLY A 731 59.50 -37.54 23.29
CA GLY A 731 59.12 -38.46 24.38
C GLY A 731 58.51 -39.75 23.86
N GLY A 732 59.01 -40.90 24.32
CA GLY A 732 58.77 -42.20 23.70
C GLY A 732 57.32 -42.44 23.21
N PRO A 733 57.11 -42.74 21.92
CA PRO A 733 55.78 -43.01 21.39
C PRO A 733 55.18 -44.23 22.08
N PHE A 734 53.91 -44.14 22.50
CA PHE A 734 53.23 -45.21 23.21
C PHE A 734 51.89 -45.57 22.54
N LEU A 735 51.64 -46.88 22.39
CA LEU A 735 50.34 -47.42 22.01
C LEU A 735 49.65 -47.95 23.27
N THR A 736 48.58 -47.30 23.72
CA THR A 736 47.79 -47.79 24.86
C THR A 736 46.50 -48.44 24.38
N MET A 737 46.34 -49.72 24.68
CA MET A 737 45.14 -50.49 24.35
C MET A 737 44.33 -50.75 25.64
N TYR A 738 43.16 -50.12 25.76
CA TYR A 738 42.23 -50.36 26.86
C TYR A 738 41.07 -51.24 26.41
N SER A 739 40.67 -52.19 27.27
CA SER A 739 39.50 -53.07 27.08
C SER A 739 38.72 -53.15 28.38
N GLY A 740 37.41 -52.85 28.32
CA GLY A 740 36.52 -52.86 29.49
C GLY A 740 35.86 -54.22 29.78
N GLY A 741 36.24 -55.29 29.06
CA GLY A 741 35.64 -56.62 29.17
C GLY A 741 36.65 -57.75 29.06
N SER A 742 36.17 -59.00 29.18
CA SER A 742 36.96 -60.23 29.40
C SER A 742 37.99 -60.62 28.34
N ARG A 743 38.25 -59.78 27.32
CA ARG A 743 39.34 -59.97 26.36
C ARG A 743 40.42 -58.92 26.61
N GLN A 744 41.58 -59.41 27.03
CA GLN A 744 42.83 -58.64 27.08
C GLN A 744 43.36 -58.40 25.65
N ALA A 745 44.27 -57.46 25.47
CA ALA A 745 44.85 -57.20 24.15
C ALA A 745 45.76 -58.38 23.72
N TYR A 746 45.59 -58.88 22.50
CA TYR A 746 46.39 -59.97 21.95
C TYR A 746 47.04 -59.57 20.63
N PHE A 747 48.37 -59.61 20.58
CA PHE A 747 49.09 -59.70 19.30
C PHE A 747 48.94 -61.13 18.76
N ARG A 748 48.58 -61.27 17.48
CA ARG A 748 48.47 -62.57 16.80
C ARG A 748 49.07 -62.47 15.41
N SER A 749 49.90 -63.45 15.06
CA SER A 749 50.46 -63.63 13.73
C SER A 749 49.96 -64.95 13.17
N ASN A 750 49.42 -64.93 11.95
CA ASN A 750 49.00 -66.15 11.24
C ASN A 750 50.16 -66.80 10.45
N ALA A 751 51.26 -66.07 10.24
CA ALA A 751 52.50 -66.55 9.63
C ALA A 751 53.67 -65.64 10.03
N GLY A 752 54.69 -66.19 10.68
CA GLY A 752 55.87 -65.45 11.16
C GLY A 752 55.80 -65.05 12.64
N ASN A 753 56.92 -64.57 13.18
CA ASN A 753 57.11 -64.33 14.61
C ASN A 753 56.46 -63.03 15.08
N ILE A 754 55.89 -63.04 16.29
CA ILE A 754 55.60 -61.81 17.04
C ILE A 754 56.92 -61.40 17.72
N ILE A 755 57.59 -60.39 17.19
CA ILE A 755 58.83 -59.86 17.76
C ILE A 755 58.47 -58.66 18.62
N ILE A 756 58.53 -58.84 19.95
CA ILE A 756 58.69 -57.73 20.88
C ILE A 756 60.19 -57.62 21.13
N ALA A 757 60.79 -56.49 20.79
CA ALA A 757 62.21 -56.23 20.96
C ALA A 757 62.41 -54.78 21.42
N SER A 758 63.54 -54.52 22.07
CA SER A 758 64.04 -53.17 22.33
C SER A 758 65.53 -53.16 22.05
N GLU A 759 65.97 -52.25 21.19
CA GLU A 759 67.39 -52.12 20.80
C GLU A 759 68.23 -51.44 21.89
N GLN A 760 67.59 -50.83 22.90
CA GLN A 760 68.24 -49.99 23.92
C GLN A 760 67.77 -50.29 25.36
N GLY A 761 67.01 -51.36 25.61
CA GLY A 761 66.51 -51.68 26.95
C GLY A 761 65.88 -53.06 27.11
N GLY A 762 65.44 -53.38 28.32
CA GLY A 762 64.77 -54.65 28.63
C GLY A 762 63.26 -54.63 28.30
N ILE A 763 62.73 -55.79 27.90
CA ILE A 763 61.28 -55.99 27.72
C ILE A 763 60.67 -56.28 29.10
N LEU A 764 59.69 -55.47 29.51
CA LEU A 764 59.10 -55.55 30.85
C LEU A 764 57.64 -56.00 30.79
N LEU A 765 57.42 -57.30 30.91
CA LEU A 765 56.09 -57.89 31.05
C LEU A 765 55.63 -57.78 32.50
N ARG A 766 54.62 -56.93 32.76
CA ARG A 766 54.01 -56.75 34.09
C ARG A 766 52.55 -57.19 34.07
N THR A 767 52.13 -57.90 35.10
CA THR A 767 50.72 -58.09 35.42
C THR A 767 50.26 -56.94 36.34
N GLY A 768 49.03 -56.46 36.16
CA GLY A 768 48.54 -55.25 36.84
C GLY A 768 48.27 -55.46 38.33
N THR A 769 48.55 -54.44 39.16
CA THR A 769 48.51 -54.48 40.64
C THR A 769 47.12 -54.58 41.29
N GLY A 770 46.09 -55.07 40.59
CA GLY A 770 44.69 -54.90 40.99
C GLY A 770 43.75 -56.10 40.80
N GLY A 771 44.25 -57.34 40.81
CA GLY A 771 43.40 -58.54 40.61
C GLY A 771 43.80 -59.74 41.47
N SER A 772 42.80 -60.44 42.01
CA SER A 772 42.95 -61.54 42.96
C SER A 772 43.63 -62.78 42.36
N SER A 773 44.75 -63.20 42.95
CA SER A 773 45.26 -64.58 43.03
C SER A 773 45.15 -65.50 41.81
N SER A 774 45.45 -65.02 40.60
CA SER A 774 45.93 -65.83 39.46
C SER A 774 46.54 -64.93 38.38
N GLN A 775 47.79 -64.52 38.60
CA GLN A 775 48.57 -63.76 37.63
C GLN A 775 49.87 -64.53 37.35
N VAL A 776 49.83 -65.39 36.33
CA VAL A 776 50.98 -66.17 35.87
C VAL A 776 51.34 -65.71 34.47
N VAL A 777 52.60 -65.30 34.26
CA VAL A 777 53.16 -65.20 32.91
C VAL A 777 53.34 -66.63 32.40
N SER A 778 52.33 -67.13 31.70
CA SER A 778 52.30 -68.47 31.13
C SER A 778 52.91 -68.43 29.73
N ILE A 779 54.03 -69.12 29.55
CA ILE A 779 54.59 -69.45 28.24
C ILE A 779 54.16 -70.90 27.98
N ASP A 780 53.04 -71.05 27.28
CA ASP A 780 52.54 -72.35 26.83
C ASP A 780 53.02 -72.58 25.39
N SER A 781 53.87 -73.59 25.18
CA SER A 781 54.42 -73.93 23.88
C SER A 781 54.31 -75.43 23.61
N ALA A 782 53.82 -75.78 22.42
CA ALA A 782 53.75 -77.15 21.93
C ALA A 782 55.12 -77.74 21.51
N GLY A 783 56.21 -77.02 21.80
CA GLY A 783 57.60 -77.40 21.52
C GLY A 783 58.54 -76.74 22.53
N ASP A 784 59.85 -76.98 22.40
CA ASP A 784 60.84 -76.61 23.42
C ASP A 784 60.94 -75.09 23.68
N VAL A 785 60.82 -74.68 24.96
CA VAL A 785 61.15 -73.33 25.40
C VAL A 785 62.67 -73.22 25.59
N ALA A 786 63.38 -72.77 24.56
CA ALA A 786 64.81 -72.54 24.64
C ALA A 786 65.14 -71.18 25.30
N LEU A 787 65.69 -71.20 26.52
CA LEU A 787 66.43 -70.04 27.06
C LEU A 787 67.91 -70.15 26.69
N THR A 788 68.37 -69.30 25.77
CA THR A 788 69.81 -69.09 25.52
C THR A 788 70.41 -68.16 26.57
N GLY A 789 70.52 -68.64 27.80
CA GLY A 789 71.09 -67.90 28.93
C GLY A 789 70.69 -68.49 30.29
N SER A 790 71.17 -67.87 31.38
CA SER A 790 70.82 -68.28 32.74
C SER A 790 69.39 -67.87 33.09
N LEU A 791 68.57 -68.84 33.54
CA LEU A 791 67.29 -68.55 34.18
C LEU A 791 67.52 -68.12 35.64
N THR A 792 67.49 -66.82 35.91
CA THR A 792 67.56 -66.29 37.27
C THR A 792 66.17 -66.14 37.86
N ILE A 793 65.78 -67.04 38.78
CA ILE A 793 64.57 -66.91 39.59
C ILE A 793 64.95 -66.22 40.90
N SER A 794 64.47 -65.00 41.13
CA SER A 794 64.69 -64.25 42.37
C SER A 794 63.45 -64.35 43.26
N THR A 795 63.54 -65.16 44.30
CA THR A 795 62.51 -65.34 45.35
C THR A 795 62.59 -64.23 46.40
N ASN A 796 61.46 -63.64 46.79
CA ASN A 796 61.41 -62.52 47.75
C ASN A 796 61.42 -62.98 49.22
N GLY A 797 62.39 -63.82 49.58
CA GLY A 797 62.90 -64.04 50.95
C GLY A 797 61.97 -64.59 52.03
N ASN A 798 60.67 -64.79 51.76
CA ASN A 798 59.69 -65.24 52.75
C ASN A 798 59.34 -66.72 52.55
N GLN A 799 59.09 -67.43 53.66
CA GLN A 799 58.93 -68.88 53.72
C GLN A 799 57.85 -69.41 52.76
N GLY A 800 58.18 -70.41 51.94
CA GLY A 800 57.21 -71.18 51.14
C GLY A 800 57.50 -71.31 49.64
N ASP A 801 58.51 -70.62 49.08
CA ASP A 801 58.84 -70.70 47.65
C ASP A 801 59.38 -72.09 47.26
N ARG A 802 58.53 -72.88 46.61
CA ARG A 802 58.79 -74.28 46.26
C ARG A 802 59.05 -74.45 44.76
N PHE A 803 60.28 -74.80 44.38
CA PHE A 803 60.58 -75.19 43.01
C PHE A 803 60.03 -76.60 42.73
N LEU A 804 58.97 -76.69 41.91
CA LEU A 804 58.38 -77.95 41.48
C LEU A 804 58.94 -78.36 40.11
N MET A 805 59.70 -79.46 40.08
CA MET A 805 59.88 -80.24 38.87
C MET A 805 58.91 -81.42 38.92
N THR A 806 57.96 -81.47 37.99
CA THR A 806 57.07 -82.64 37.83
C THR A 806 57.40 -83.31 36.51
N ASN A 807 57.68 -84.61 36.55
CA ASN A 807 57.83 -85.43 35.34
C ASN A 807 56.56 -86.25 35.17
N SER A 808 55.70 -85.84 34.23
CA SER A 808 54.42 -86.47 33.95
C SER A 808 54.51 -87.93 33.50
N ASN A 809 55.69 -88.39 33.07
CA ASN A 809 55.92 -89.76 32.61
C ASN A 809 56.23 -90.76 33.76
N VAL A 810 56.30 -90.31 35.02
CA VAL A 810 56.55 -91.19 36.18
C VAL A 810 55.45 -91.03 37.22
N SER A 811 54.55 -92.02 37.32
CA SER A 811 53.41 -91.97 38.23
C SER A 811 53.84 -91.93 39.71
N GLY A 812 53.67 -90.78 40.36
CA GLY A 812 53.81 -90.60 41.81
C GLY A 812 55.23 -90.36 42.33
N GLY A 813 56.24 -90.26 41.46
CA GLY A 813 57.60 -89.90 41.85
C GLY A 813 57.79 -88.38 41.86
N ILE A 814 57.69 -87.74 43.02
CA ILE A 814 58.00 -86.30 43.17
C ILE A 814 59.28 -86.13 43.98
N LEU A 815 60.21 -85.35 43.44
CA LEU A 815 61.41 -84.90 44.12
C LEU A 815 61.20 -83.45 44.54
N PHE A 816 61.30 -83.17 45.84
CA PHE A 816 61.25 -81.82 46.39
C PHE A 816 62.58 -81.47 47.05
N TYR A 817 62.94 -80.20 46.97
CA TYR A 817 63.97 -79.60 47.81
C TYR A 817 63.29 -78.58 48.71
N ASP A 818 63.42 -78.76 50.02
CA ASP A 818 63.06 -77.73 51.01
C ASP A 818 64.34 -77.15 51.60
N PHE A 819 64.38 -75.83 51.76
CA PHE A 819 65.51 -75.08 52.32
C PHE A 819 65.06 -74.43 53.63
N ASN A 820 64.60 -75.27 54.55
CA ASN A 820 63.99 -74.81 55.79
C ASN A 820 65.04 -74.23 56.75
N GLN A 821 64.74 -73.08 57.35
CA GLN A 821 65.76 -72.21 57.98
C GLN A 821 65.84 -72.33 59.51
N ALA A 822 65.00 -73.18 60.13
CA ALA A 822 64.80 -73.21 61.58
C ALA A 822 65.98 -73.81 62.39
N ASP A 823 66.79 -74.70 61.81
CA ASP A 823 67.83 -75.45 62.52
C ASP A 823 69.20 -74.74 62.60
N ARG A 824 69.24 -73.41 62.69
CA ARG A 824 70.51 -72.65 62.65
C ARG A 824 71.04 -72.08 63.97
N ASP A 825 70.17 -71.72 64.91
CA ASP A 825 70.55 -70.89 66.08
C ASP A 825 70.43 -71.61 67.43
N GLY A 826 70.51 -72.95 67.43
CA GLY A 826 70.23 -73.80 68.61
C GLY A 826 71.26 -74.92 68.90
N GLY A 827 72.47 -74.88 68.35
CA GLY A 827 73.55 -75.81 68.74
C GLY A 827 73.41 -77.25 68.24
N SER A 828 72.63 -77.51 67.19
CA SER A 828 72.59 -78.79 66.46
C SER A 828 72.70 -78.53 64.96
N THR A 829 73.30 -79.47 64.21
CA THR A 829 73.77 -79.20 62.84
C THR A 829 72.69 -79.42 61.78
N GLY A 830 72.42 -78.40 60.96
CA GLY A 830 71.44 -78.46 59.88
C GLY A 830 71.73 -79.59 58.89
N ALA A 831 70.74 -80.46 58.68
CA ALA A 831 70.84 -81.64 57.85
C ALA A 831 70.30 -81.40 56.43
N LEU A 832 70.82 -82.15 55.45
CA LEU A 832 70.17 -82.33 54.15
C LEU A 832 69.19 -83.49 54.28
N GLU A 833 67.89 -83.22 54.21
CA GLU A 833 66.85 -84.25 54.28
C GLU A 833 66.48 -84.75 52.88
N MET A 834 66.55 -86.07 52.67
CA MET A 834 66.17 -86.73 51.42
C MET A 834 65.22 -87.90 51.71
N GLY A 835 63.92 -87.63 51.68
CA GLY A 835 62.89 -88.63 51.91
C GLY A 835 62.64 -89.54 50.70
N PHE A 836 62.58 -90.86 50.93
CA PHE A 836 62.24 -91.86 49.91
C PHE A 836 61.03 -92.70 50.37
N TYR A 837 59.91 -92.62 49.66
CA TYR A 837 58.69 -93.35 49.99
C TYR A 837 58.58 -94.68 49.22
N ARG A 838 58.92 -95.83 49.85
CA ARG A 838 58.31 -97.14 49.51
C ARG A 838 58.59 -98.30 50.48
N ASP A 839 57.64 -99.22 50.56
CA ASP A 839 57.50 -100.28 51.57
C ASP A 839 58.46 -101.49 51.49
N ALA A 840 59.32 -101.57 50.48
CA ALA A 840 60.05 -102.82 50.16
C ALA A 840 61.46 -102.93 50.78
N ASN A 841 62.03 -101.83 51.26
CA ASN A 841 63.32 -101.80 51.95
C ASN A 841 63.09 -101.26 53.36
N ASN A 842 63.78 -101.80 54.35
CA ASN A 842 63.56 -101.41 55.75
C ASN A 842 63.95 -99.95 56.09
N ILE A 843 64.49 -99.16 55.15
CA ILE A 843 64.94 -97.78 55.36
C ILE A 843 63.81 -96.81 54.98
N THR A 844 63.36 -96.00 55.94
CA THR A 844 62.35 -94.94 55.73
C THR A 844 62.94 -93.57 55.52
N GLU A 845 64.12 -93.32 56.09
CA GLU A 845 64.79 -92.02 56.04
C GLU A 845 66.30 -92.20 56.17
N ILE A 846 67.06 -91.38 55.45
CA ILE A 846 68.51 -91.26 55.62
C ILE A 846 68.78 -89.83 56.04
N ARG A 847 69.33 -89.65 57.25
CA ARG A 847 69.82 -88.36 57.72
C ARG A 847 71.34 -88.37 57.71
N LEU A 848 71.90 -87.27 57.23
CA LEU A 848 73.34 -87.08 57.20
C LEU A 848 73.63 -85.74 57.88
N SER A 849 74.17 -85.83 59.09
CA SER A 849 74.64 -84.69 59.87
C SER A 849 76.16 -84.58 59.80
N LYS A 850 76.74 -83.57 60.44
CA LYS A 850 78.20 -83.42 60.52
C LYS A 850 78.86 -84.52 61.40
N GLU A 851 78.12 -85.04 62.37
CA GLU A 851 78.65 -85.86 63.48
C GLU A 851 78.08 -87.29 63.47
N THR A 852 76.98 -87.51 62.73
CA THR A 852 76.28 -88.79 62.64
C THR A 852 75.80 -89.07 61.21
N PHE A 853 75.93 -90.32 60.78
CA PHE A 853 75.14 -90.88 59.70
C PHE A 853 74.05 -91.73 60.34
N GLU A 854 72.79 -91.43 60.04
CA GLU A 854 71.65 -92.14 60.61
C GLU A 854 70.82 -92.80 59.52
N VAL A 855 70.73 -94.12 59.61
CA VAL A 855 69.78 -94.91 58.84
C VAL A 855 68.61 -95.26 59.76
N ILE A 856 67.48 -94.62 59.54
CA ILE A 856 66.25 -94.86 60.32
C ILE A 856 65.50 -96.00 59.64
N VAL A 857 65.40 -97.14 60.32
CA VAL A 857 64.68 -98.32 59.82
C VAL A 857 63.30 -98.50 60.45
N ARG A 858 62.39 -99.11 59.68
CA ARG A 858 60.94 -99.21 59.96
C ARG A 858 60.58 -99.76 61.33
N ASP A 859 61.31 -100.75 61.83
CA ASP A 859 60.99 -101.41 63.11
C ASP A 859 61.50 -100.62 64.34
N GLY A 860 61.75 -99.31 64.19
CA GLY A 860 62.12 -98.40 65.28
C GLY A 860 63.60 -98.39 65.66
N GLY A 861 64.44 -99.10 64.90
CA GLY A 861 65.89 -99.02 65.02
C GLY A 861 66.43 -97.78 64.28
N THR A 862 67.08 -96.87 65.00
CA THR A 862 67.99 -95.91 64.37
C THR A 862 69.41 -96.46 64.49
N TYR A 863 70.02 -96.76 63.36
CA TYR A 863 71.45 -97.09 63.32
C TYR A 863 72.23 -95.79 63.14
N THR A 864 72.62 -95.19 64.27
CA THR A 864 73.46 -94.01 64.34
C THR A 864 74.93 -94.44 64.30
N PHE A 865 75.62 -94.10 63.22
CA PHE A 865 77.07 -94.29 63.09
C PHE A 865 77.74 -92.95 63.44
N PRO A 866 78.53 -92.86 64.54
CA PRO A 866 79.31 -91.67 64.82
C PRO A 866 80.35 -91.48 63.72
N LEU A 867 80.47 -90.24 63.23
CA LEU A 867 81.35 -89.84 62.14
C LEU A 867 82.54 -89.05 62.69
N THR A 868 83.67 -89.71 62.85
CA THR A 868 84.93 -89.01 63.17
C THR A 868 85.55 -88.49 61.88
N VAL A 869 85.84 -87.19 61.84
CA VAL A 869 86.47 -86.53 60.69
C VAL A 869 87.97 -86.35 60.94
N ASP A 870 88.78 -87.29 60.47
CA ASP A 870 90.24 -87.14 60.46
C ASP A 870 90.68 -86.37 59.20
N GLY A 871 90.60 -85.03 59.29
CA GLY A 871 91.19 -84.03 58.39
C GLY A 871 90.64 -83.96 56.97
N THR A 872 90.62 -85.09 56.25
CA THR A 872 90.17 -85.23 54.85
C THR A 872 89.28 -86.45 54.62
N ARG A 873 89.01 -87.26 55.66
CA ARG A 873 88.15 -88.44 55.59
C ARG A 873 87.16 -88.45 56.73
N VAL A 874 85.93 -88.84 56.41
CA VAL A 874 84.89 -89.15 57.38
C VAL A 874 84.92 -90.66 57.61
N ILE A 875 85.09 -91.10 58.86
CA ILE A 875 85.32 -92.49 59.24
C ILE A 875 84.27 -92.88 60.30
N MET A 876 83.72 -94.09 60.20
CA MET A 876 82.86 -94.69 61.22
C MET A 876 83.70 -95.55 62.17
N GLU A 877 83.55 -95.38 63.49
CA GLU A 877 84.35 -96.10 64.50
C GLU A 877 83.68 -97.41 65.02
N GLU A 878 84.49 -98.35 65.51
CA GLU A 878 84.10 -99.74 65.87
C GLU A 878 83.81 -99.94 67.38
N LEU A 879 82.95 -100.91 67.72
CA LEU A 879 82.33 -101.03 69.05
C LEU A 879 82.99 -102.07 69.99
N VAL A 880 83.89 -101.58 70.86
CA VAL A 880 84.19 -102.07 72.24
C VAL A 880 84.87 -103.44 72.44
N GLY A 881 85.81 -103.50 73.40
CA GLY A 881 86.53 -104.70 73.78
C GLY A 881 85.77 -105.71 74.66
N LYS A 882 85.77 -106.98 74.24
CA LYS A 882 85.67 -108.21 75.04
C LYS A 882 86.59 -109.27 74.39
N THR A 883 87.25 -110.13 75.17
CA THR A 883 88.21 -111.15 74.68
C THR A 883 87.93 -112.55 75.24
N SER A 884 88.24 -113.58 74.42
CA SER A 884 88.12 -115.05 74.65
C SER A 884 86.69 -115.57 74.93
N ASP A 885 86.16 -116.63 74.29
CA ASP A 885 86.76 -117.89 73.80
C ASP A 885 85.91 -118.43 72.59
N PRO A 886 86.40 -119.26 71.65
CA PRO A 886 85.70 -119.53 70.40
C PRO A 886 84.68 -120.69 70.50
N GLY A 887 83.37 -120.40 70.43
CA GLY A 887 82.38 -121.49 70.53
C GLY A 887 80.86 -121.24 70.43
N ASN A 888 80.34 -120.15 69.86
CA ASN A 888 78.94 -120.11 69.36
C ASN A 888 78.65 -118.90 68.43
N PRO A 889 77.62 -118.94 67.55
CA PRO A 889 77.44 -117.96 66.48
C PRO A 889 76.46 -116.82 66.84
N GLY A 890 76.79 -115.58 66.44
CA GLY A 890 75.85 -114.45 66.50
C GLY A 890 76.42 -113.03 66.61
N GLU A 891 77.74 -112.82 66.58
CA GLU A 891 78.35 -111.50 66.79
C GLU A 891 79.21 -111.04 65.60
N LEU A 892 79.45 -109.73 65.52
CA LEU A 892 80.42 -109.12 64.60
C LEU A 892 81.84 -109.59 64.96
N TYR A 893 82.49 -110.34 64.08
CA TYR A 893 83.88 -110.76 64.26
C TYR A 893 84.78 -110.22 63.15
N HIS A 894 85.93 -109.68 63.55
CA HIS A 894 86.91 -109.12 62.65
C HIS A 894 87.98 -110.17 62.30
N THR A 895 88.24 -110.39 61.01
CA THR A 895 89.42 -111.13 60.56
C THR A 895 89.98 -110.50 59.29
N SER A 896 91.24 -110.07 59.35
CA SER A 896 92.01 -109.60 58.19
C SER A 896 91.44 -108.41 57.39
N GLY A 897 90.85 -107.42 58.06
CA GLY A 897 90.63 -106.09 57.45
C GLY A 897 89.39 -105.98 56.56
N THR A 898 88.36 -106.81 56.76
CA THR A 898 87.05 -106.61 56.14
C THR A 898 85.95 -106.99 57.12
N VAL A 899 85.15 -106.02 57.55
CA VAL A 899 83.95 -106.28 58.35
C VAL A 899 82.87 -106.84 57.41
N LYS A 900 82.44 -108.08 57.66
CA LYS A 900 81.28 -108.68 57.00
C LYS A 900 80.23 -108.97 58.05
N VAL A 901 79.00 -108.50 57.80
CA VAL A 901 77.83 -108.95 58.54
C VAL A 901 77.37 -110.28 57.94
N SER A 902 77.01 -111.22 58.81
CA SER A 902 76.08 -112.30 58.54
C SER A 902 75.14 -112.33 59.74
N LEU A 903 73.82 -112.37 59.62
CA LEU A 903 72.94 -112.87 58.55
C LEU A 903 73.07 -112.18 57.19
#